data_AF-A0A059PYR3-F1
#
_entry.id   AF-A0A059PYR3-F1
#
_cell.length_a   1.000
_cell.length_b   1.000
_cell.length_c   1.000
_cell.angle_alpha   90.00
_cell.angle_beta   90.00
_cell.angle_gamma   90.00
#
_symmetry.space_group_name_H-M   'P 1'
#
loop_
_entity.id
_entity.type
_entity.pdbx_description
1 polymer ?
#
loop_
_entity_poly.entity_id
_entity_poly.type
_entity_poly.pdbx_seq_one_letter_code
_entity_poly.pdbx_strand_id
1 'polypeptide(L)'
;MHGLLPILLCSSLLATTANADNPTAESCPSDTNYTRGSAFQANLDALLSSLPATAAAASTGFATNTTGTSPDQAAYGLAQCRADVIDTSGCGTCLDGTAQDVAAGKCAGQKKAVLVYDNCLLRLSDERFFGTVDMSVVIYLVNTQNATQPEQFTPLLGSLMSNLTNKAYQSPRMFAVGSAAVTPFVNIYGMAQCTRDLTADDCNRCLVNAVSSIPSCCSGKKGGQLIYASCSIRFEVEPFYNIQAAEAAMSPSPAPGGGLVNGSDHSGAGSNGSNHTVRTALLVSIPVAVSLLVLLLVVACLCNRNRKPHKHVQIASIRREDDEDMRSSQSLLYDLSTLRAATDNFSEENKLGEGGFGPVYKGTLQNGQEIAVKRLSATSQQGQVEMKNEVFLLAKLQHRNLVRLLGCCIEEHERLLVYEFLTNNSLDKILFDPARQHELGWGLRHKIIEGISRGLLYLHEDSRLTIIHRDLKASNILLDADMNPKISDFGLAKLFSIDSSVRYTSRIAGTYGYMAPEYALHGIFSAKSDVFSYGVLVLEIVTGRRNTYTLASGPSEDLLTYVWRQWSRGSVQPLLEGCPDERRRPQEMLRCIHVGLLCVQEDPHLRPSMASVVVMLNSRSITLPAPAAPAFVMPGRGITVTADGVLVTGTDDRQGERVVAAGRGESMSTNEASLTDLEPR
;
A
#
# COMPACT_ATOMS: atom_id res chain seq x y z
N MET A 1 24.96 41.04 34.80
CA MET A 1 23.72 40.81 35.57
C MET A 1 22.56 41.43 34.80
N HIS A 2 21.55 40.60 34.49
CA HIS A 2 20.14 40.88 34.10
C HIS A 2 19.87 41.89 32.95
N GLY A 3 18.94 41.70 32.01
CA GLY A 3 17.87 40.71 31.78
C GLY A 3 17.30 40.95 30.36
N LEU A 4 16.88 39.90 29.65
CA LEU A 4 15.47 39.47 29.42
C LEU A 4 14.82 40.01 28.12
N LEU A 5 14.37 39.02 27.32
CA LEU A 5 13.38 38.96 26.21
C LEU A 5 12.37 40.12 26.03
N PRO A 6 11.76 40.33 24.83
CA PRO A 6 11.01 39.29 24.10
C PRO A 6 11.15 39.23 22.56
N ILE A 7 11.17 37.98 22.08
CA ILE A 7 10.84 37.53 20.72
C ILE A 7 9.35 37.18 20.75
N LEU A 8 8.51 37.81 19.91
CA LEU A 8 7.20 37.29 19.47
C LEU A 8 6.57 38.23 18.44
N LEU A 9 6.04 37.64 17.36
CA LEU A 9 5.23 38.19 16.25
C LEU A 9 5.92 38.17 14.89
N CYS A 10 6.20 36.97 14.37
CA CYS A 10 6.16 36.73 12.93
C CYS A 10 5.93 35.23 12.67
N SER A 11 4.72 34.75 12.94
CA SER A 11 4.33 33.37 12.64
C SER A 11 2.82 33.31 12.40
N SER A 12 2.39 33.68 11.20
CA SER A 12 1.11 33.26 10.64
C SER A 12 1.05 33.69 9.18
N LEU A 13 1.57 32.82 8.29
CA LEU A 13 1.14 32.63 6.90
C LEU A 13 2.03 31.53 6.29
N LEU A 14 2.01 30.36 6.93
CA LEU A 14 2.34 29.10 6.25
C LEU A 14 1.02 28.60 5.68
N ALA A 15 0.88 28.65 4.36
CA ALA A 15 -0.17 27.92 3.66
C ALA A 15 0.06 26.43 3.95
N THR A 16 -0.79 25.86 4.80
CA THR A 16 -0.82 24.43 5.08
C THR A 16 -1.30 23.70 3.82
N THR A 17 -0.56 22.66 3.44
CA THR A 17 -0.82 21.81 2.29
C THR A 17 -2.14 21.05 2.46
N ALA A 18 -2.97 21.03 1.42
CA ALA A 18 -4.14 20.16 1.32
C ALA A 18 -3.75 18.68 1.55
N ASN A 19 -4.66 17.89 2.10
CA ASN A 19 -4.49 16.45 2.20
C ASN A 19 -4.19 15.89 0.80
N ALA A 20 -3.08 15.16 0.66
CA ALA A 20 -2.71 14.51 -0.60
C ALA A 20 -3.56 13.26 -0.90
N ASP A 21 -4.36 12.82 0.08
CA ASP A 21 -5.28 11.68 -0.02
C ASP A 21 -6.69 12.14 -0.43
N ASN A 22 -7.42 11.29 -1.15
CA ASN A 22 -8.84 11.52 -1.43
C ASN A 22 -9.71 11.10 -0.23
N PRO A 23 -10.87 11.73 0.01
CA PRO A 23 -11.80 11.31 1.05
C PRO A 23 -12.31 9.92 0.74
N THR A 24 -12.46 9.12 1.78
CA THR A 24 -13.12 7.81 1.75
C THR A 24 -14.58 7.93 1.31
N ALA A 25 -15.21 9.06 1.65
CA ALA A 25 -16.60 9.36 1.36
C ALA A 25 -16.81 10.88 1.26
N GLU A 26 -17.55 11.35 0.25
CA GLU A 26 -18.00 12.74 0.15
C GLU A 26 -19.49 12.82 -0.23
N SER A 27 -20.22 13.77 0.35
CA SER A 27 -21.59 14.10 -0.01
C SER A 27 -21.80 15.61 0.06
N CYS A 28 -22.04 16.22 -1.10
CA CYS A 28 -22.07 17.67 -1.29
C CYS A 28 -23.22 18.02 -2.26
N PRO A 29 -24.47 18.11 -1.77
CA PRO A 29 -25.67 18.27 -2.59
C PRO A 29 -25.67 19.60 -3.35
N SER A 30 -25.68 19.53 -4.68
CA SER A 30 -25.53 20.67 -5.59
C SER A 30 -26.71 21.65 -5.61
N ASP A 31 -27.84 21.28 -5.00
CA ASP A 31 -29.02 22.11 -4.81
C ASP A 31 -28.90 23.08 -3.62
N THR A 32 -27.80 23.01 -2.86
CA THR A 32 -27.57 23.81 -1.65
C THR A 32 -26.46 24.84 -1.81
N ASN A 33 -26.27 25.44 -2.98
CA ASN A 33 -25.21 26.44 -3.18
C ASN A 33 -25.47 27.75 -2.40
N TYR A 34 -24.43 28.31 -1.77
CA TYR A 34 -24.48 29.68 -1.25
C TYR A 34 -23.98 30.70 -2.27
N THR A 35 -24.44 31.95 -2.14
CA THR A 35 -23.94 33.05 -2.97
C THR A 35 -22.56 33.49 -2.49
N ARG A 36 -21.58 33.60 -3.40
CA ARG A 36 -20.25 34.12 -3.09
C ARG A 36 -20.35 35.55 -2.52
N GLY A 37 -19.65 35.81 -1.43
CA GLY A 37 -19.68 37.07 -0.67
C GLY A 37 -20.88 37.20 0.28
N SER A 38 -21.70 36.15 0.44
CA SER A 38 -22.81 36.15 1.39
C SER A 38 -22.33 36.12 2.85
N ALA A 39 -23.21 36.55 3.77
CA ALA A 39 -22.98 36.41 5.20
C ALA A 39 -22.76 34.94 5.62
N PHE A 40 -23.47 34.00 4.97
CA PHE A 40 -23.26 32.57 5.18
C PHE A 40 -21.82 32.15 4.83
N GLN A 41 -21.27 32.60 3.69
CA GLN A 41 -19.89 32.29 3.32
C GLN A 41 -18.91 32.79 4.38
N ALA A 42 -19.05 34.04 4.83
CA ALA A 42 -18.17 34.60 5.86
C ALA A 42 -18.25 33.82 7.19
N ASN A 43 -19.46 33.39 7.57
CA ASN A 43 -19.68 32.56 8.75
C ASN A 43 -19.09 31.16 8.59
N LEU A 44 -19.22 30.56 7.40
CA LEU A 44 -18.63 29.27 7.07
C LEU A 44 -17.09 29.32 7.09
N ASP A 45 -16.48 30.35 6.51
CA ASP A 45 -15.02 30.53 6.50
C ASP A 45 -14.48 30.68 7.95
N ALA A 46 -15.17 31.46 8.78
CA ALA A 46 -14.83 31.61 10.20
C ALA A 46 -14.98 30.29 10.97
N LEU A 47 -16.04 29.52 10.70
CA LEU A 47 -16.26 28.20 11.28
C LEU A 47 -15.14 27.22 10.87
N LEU A 48 -14.81 27.14 9.58
CA LEU A 48 -13.76 26.28 9.04
C LEU A 48 -12.36 26.64 9.55
N SER A 49 -12.12 27.92 9.85
CA SER A 49 -10.83 28.39 10.39
C SER A 49 -10.57 27.99 11.85
N SER A 50 -11.61 27.65 12.62
CA SER A 50 -11.52 27.45 14.07
C SER A 50 -11.96 26.06 14.55
N LEU A 51 -12.91 25.43 13.86
CA LEU A 51 -13.48 24.15 14.26
C LEU A 51 -12.47 22.98 14.22
N PRO A 52 -11.61 22.82 13.19
CA PRO A 52 -10.59 21.76 13.16
C PRO A 52 -9.65 21.79 14.38
N ALA A 53 -9.09 22.97 14.68
CA ALA A 53 -8.20 23.15 15.83
C ALA A 53 -8.91 22.90 17.16
N THR A 54 -10.19 23.30 17.26
CA THR A 54 -11.00 23.05 18.47
C THR A 54 -11.21 21.56 18.70
N ALA A 55 -11.56 20.80 17.66
CA ALA A 55 -11.72 19.35 17.76
C ALA A 55 -10.39 18.64 18.03
N ALA A 56 -9.31 19.05 17.39
CA ALA A 56 -7.98 18.46 17.58
C ALA A 56 -7.41 18.72 19.00
N ALA A 57 -7.76 19.84 19.62
CA ALA A 57 -7.36 20.16 21.00
C ALA A 57 -8.24 19.46 22.06
N ALA A 58 -9.43 18.97 21.69
CA ALA A 58 -10.31 18.27 22.60
C ALA A 58 -9.78 16.86 22.91
N SER A 59 -9.84 16.43 24.17
CA SER A 59 -9.43 15.08 24.60
C SER A 59 -10.28 13.95 23.99
N THR A 60 -11.41 14.30 23.36
CA THR A 60 -12.30 13.41 22.63
C THR A 60 -12.09 13.45 21.12
N GLY A 61 -11.22 14.34 20.61
CA GLY A 61 -11.02 14.56 19.18
C GLY A 61 -12.30 15.04 18.47
N PHE A 62 -13.18 15.75 19.17
CA PHE A 62 -14.51 16.10 18.70
C PHE A 62 -14.91 17.51 19.12
N ALA A 63 -15.49 18.25 18.20
CA ALA A 63 -16.14 19.52 18.50
C ALA A 63 -17.33 19.77 17.57
N THR A 64 -18.30 20.52 18.09
CA THR A 64 -19.32 21.20 17.30
C THR A 64 -19.20 22.70 17.50
N ASN A 65 -19.52 23.47 16.48
CA ASN A 65 -19.58 24.92 16.61
C ASN A 65 -20.62 25.52 15.65
N THR A 66 -21.06 26.73 15.93
CA THR A 66 -21.99 27.49 15.10
C THR A 66 -21.46 28.90 14.93
N THR A 67 -21.50 29.41 13.71
CA THR A 67 -21.11 30.79 13.42
C THR A 67 -22.26 31.49 12.68
N GLY A 68 -22.59 32.72 13.10
CA GLY A 68 -23.77 33.45 12.66
C GLY A 68 -24.99 33.25 13.57
N THR A 69 -25.79 34.29 13.73
CA THR A 69 -26.93 34.33 14.67
C THR A 69 -28.30 34.29 13.99
N SER A 70 -28.37 34.62 12.70
CA SER A 70 -29.62 34.59 11.93
C SER A 70 -29.78 33.23 11.26
N PRO A 71 -30.97 32.60 11.30
CA PRO A 71 -31.20 31.26 10.74
C PRO A 71 -30.73 31.09 9.29
N ASP A 72 -30.95 32.10 8.43
CA ASP A 72 -30.59 32.05 7.01
C ASP A 72 -29.10 32.30 6.72
N GLN A 73 -28.31 32.57 7.77
CA GLN A 73 -26.89 32.92 7.68
C GLN A 73 -26.00 32.06 8.56
N ALA A 74 -26.58 31.26 9.46
CA ALA A 74 -25.84 30.45 10.41
C ALA A 74 -25.20 29.24 9.70
N ALA A 75 -23.92 29.01 9.97
CA ALA A 75 -23.20 27.82 9.58
C ALA A 75 -23.03 26.92 10.80
N TYR A 76 -23.47 25.66 10.69
CA TYR A 76 -23.34 24.64 11.72
C TYR A 76 -22.27 23.64 11.30
N GLY A 77 -21.34 23.32 12.20
CA GLY A 77 -20.23 22.41 11.90
C GLY A 77 -19.96 21.40 12.99
N LEU A 78 -19.56 20.21 12.58
CA LEU A 78 -19.11 19.11 13.41
C LEU A 78 -17.79 18.58 12.83
N ALA A 79 -16.77 18.50 13.68
CA ALA A 79 -15.47 17.92 13.36
C ALA A 79 -15.17 16.78 14.32
N GLN A 80 -14.75 15.64 13.78
CA GLN A 80 -14.52 14.42 14.56
C GLN A 80 -13.34 13.62 14.04
N CYS A 81 -12.40 13.28 14.92
CA CYS A 81 -11.38 12.27 14.66
C CYS A 81 -11.88 10.87 15.02
N ARG A 82 -11.32 9.87 14.34
CA ARG A 82 -11.46 8.46 14.72
C ARG A 82 -10.88 8.28 16.12
N ALA A 83 -11.52 7.45 16.95
CA ALA A 83 -11.23 7.46 18.38
C ALA A 83 -9.80 6.97 18.73
N ASP A 84 -9.17 6.19 17.84
CA ASP A 84 -7.82 5.63 17.97
C ASP A 84 -6.69 6.55 17.43
N VAL A 85 -7.02 7.73 16.88
CA VAL A 85 -6.01 8.64 16.28
C VAL A 85 -5.84 9.99 17.01
N ILE A 86 -6.53 10.19 18.14
CA ILE A 86 -6.59 11.47 18.87
C ILE A 86 -5.20 11.93 19.34
N ASP A 87 -4.39 11.02 19.89
CA ASP A 87 -3.07 11.34 20.46
C ASP A 87 -1.94 11.34 19.41
N THR A 88 -2.31 11.35 18.13
CA THR A 88 -1.35 11.40 17.01
C THR A 88 -1.47 12.74 16.28
N SER A 89 -0.38 13.21 15.67
CA SER A 89 -0.42 14.40 14.79
C SER A 89 -1.38 14.24 13.58
N GLY A 90 -1.90 13.03 13.37
CA GLY A 90 -2.84 12.70 12.30
C GLY A 90 -4.23 13.32 12.46
N CYS A 91 -4.73 13.54 13.69
CA CYS A 91 -6.08 14.09 13.91
C CYS A 91 -6.22 15.53 13.40
N GLY A 92 -5.35 16.44 13.87
CA GLY A 92 -5.35 17.85 13.43
C GLY A 92 -5.08 17.99 11.94
N THR A 93 -4.05 17.31 11.43
CA THR A 93 -3.70 17.32 10.00
C THR A 93 -4.87 16.86 9.13
N CYS A 94 -5.57 15.79 9.53
CA CYS A 94 -6.72 15.28 8.80
C CYS A 94 -7.86 16.31 8.75
N LEU A 95 -8.21 16.90 9.90
CA LEU A 95 -9.30 17.87 10.00
C LEU A 95 -8.98 19.18 9.25
N ASP A 96 -7.74 19.66 9.33
CA ASP A 96 -7.28 20.85 8.60
C ASP A 96 -7.37 20.65 7.09
N GLY A 97 -6.87 19.51 6.57
CA GLY A 97 -6.98 19.19 5.17
C GLY A 97 -8.45 19.00 4.72
N THR A 98 -9.28 18.40 5.56
CA THR A 98 -10.72 18.25 5.27
C THR A 98 -11.43 19.60 5.19
N ALA A 99 -11.10 20.54 6.10
CA ALA A 99 -11.63 21.90 6.06
C ALA A 99 -11.23 22.66 4.79
N GLN A 100 -10.00 22.46 4.31
CA GLN A 100 -9.54 23.03 3.04
C GLN A 100 -10.30 22.47 1.83
N ASP A 101 -10.57 21.16 1.81
CA ASP A 101 -11.36 20.54 0.74
C ASP A 101 -12.79 21.05 0.68
N VAL A 102 -13.37 21.38 1.83
CA VAL A 102 -14.69 22.04 1.85
C VAL A 102 -14.59 23.49 1.39
N ALA A 103 -13.62 24.26 1.89
CA ALA A 103 -13.51 25.68 1.60
C ALA A 103 -13.21 25.96 0.12
N ALA A 104 -12.27 25.21 -0.47
CA ALA A 104 -11.69 25.54 -1.77
C ALA A 104 -11.51 24.34 -2.71
N GLY A 105 -11.83 23.13 -2.25
CA GLY A 105 -11.65 21.90 -3.01
C GLY A 105 -12.98 21.29 -3.48
N LYS A 106 -13.20 20.04 -3.06
CA LYS A 106 -14.26 19.14 -3.53
C LYS A 106 -15.68 19.66 -3.33
N CYS A 107 -15.92 20.39 -2.25
CA CYS A 107 -17.27 20.87 -1.89
C CYS A 107 -17.38 22.39 -1.81
N ALA A 108 -16.50 23.07 -2.54
CA ALA A 108 -16.50 24.52 -2.61
C ALA A 108 -17.85 25.05 -3.11
N GLY A 109 -18.41 26.03 -2.39
CA GLY A 109 -19.67 26.68 -2.73
C GLY A 109 -20.94 26.03 -2.16
N GLN A 110 -20.84 24.88 -1.49
CA GLN A 110 -22.01 24.17 -0.92
C GLN A 110 -22.33 24.63 0.51
N LYS A 111 -23.62 24.68 0.85
CA LYS A 111 -24.10 24.93 2.23
C LYS A 111 -24.11 23.67 3.08
N LYS A 112 -24.28 22.50 2.47
CA LYS A 112 -24.25 21.18 3.13
C LYS A 112 -23.08 20.36 2.60
N ALA A 113 -22.29 19.80 3.51
CA ALA A 113 -21.16 18.94 3.14
C ALA A 113 -20.91 17.89 4.23
N VAL A 114 -20.64 16.65 3.81
CA VAL A 114 -20.10 15.58 4.66
C VAL A 114 -18.87 15.03 3.95
N LEU A 115 -17.69 15.23 4.54
CA LEU A 115 -16.45 14.63 4.06
C LEU A 115 -15.92 13.69 5.15
N VAL A 116 -15.60 12.48 4.73
CA VAL A 116 -15.06 11.43 5.60
C VAL A 116 -13.75 10.94 5.01
N TYR A 117 -12.71 11.04 5.81
CA TYR A 117 -11.39 10.46 5.61
C TYR A 117 -11.21 9.27 6.56
N ASP A 118 -10.18 8.44 6.32
CA ASP A 118 -9.95 7.25 7.15
C ASP A 118 -9.78 7.59 8.65
N ASN A 119 -9.23 8.77 8.94
CA ASN A 119 -8.88 9.22 10.29
C ASN A 119 -9.82 10.29 10.86
N CYS A 120 -10.68 10.93 10.06
CA CYS A 120 -11.53 12.02 10.53
C CYS A 120 -12.76 12.27 9.64
N LEU A 121 -13.70 13.03 10.18
CA LEU A 121 -14.96 13.43 9.55
C LEU A 121 -15.20 14.91 9.81
N LEU A 122 -15.64 15.63 8.77
CA LEU A 122 -16.14 17.00 8.86
C LEU A 122 -17.53 17.07 8.24
N ARG A 123 -18.49 17.62 8.98
CA ARG A 123 -19.87 17.83 8.52
C ARG A 123 -20.30 19.27 8.73
N LEU A 124 -20.92 19.85 7.70
CA LEU A 124 -21.38 21.23 7.68
C LEU A 124 -22.79 21.32 7.11
N SER A 125 -23.53 22.33 7.54
CA SER A 125 -24.91 22.58 7.12
C SER A 125 -25.31 24.04 7.41
N ASP A 126 -26.26 24.55 6.64
CA ASP A 126 -27.03 25.76 6.94
C ASP A 126 -28.20 25.52 7.91
N GLU A 127 -28.48 24.25 8.22
CA GLU A 127 -29.48 23.83 9.20
C GLU A 127 -28.82 23.14 10.40
N ARG A 128 -29.34 23.39 11.61
CA ARG A 128 -28.86 22.74 12.84
C ARG A 128 -29.16 21.24 12.80
N PHE A 129 -28.12 20.41 12.84
CA PHE A 129 -28.23 18.94 12.83
C PHE A 129 -27.76 18.25 14.13
N PHE A 130 -27.18 18.99 15.08
CA PHE A 130 -26.59 18.40 16.29
C PHE A 130 -27.60 17.58 17.10
N GLY A 131 -27.20 16.37 17.50
CA GLY A 131 -28.01 15.46 18.29
C GLY A 131 -29.15 14.81 17.52
N THR A 132 -29.18 14.97 16.19
CA THR A 132 -30.17 14.32 15.33
C THR A 132 -29.48 13.22 14.53
N VAL A 133 -30.00 11.99 14.65
CA VAL A 133 -29.48 10.87 13.86
C VAL A 133 -29.77 11.07 12.37
N ASP A 134 -28.76 10.89 11.54
CA ASP A 134 -28.83 11.02 10.10
C ASP A 134 -28.21 9.81 9.39
N MET A 135 -29.06 9.08 8.67
CA MET A 135 -28.71 7.89 7.89
C MET A 135 -28.85 8.13 6.38
N SER A 136 -29.02 9.38 5.94
CA SER A 136 -29.33 9.74 4.55
C SER A 136 -28.14 9.59 3.59
N VAL A 137 -26.92 9.84 4.06
CA VAL A 137 -25.70 9.59 3.30
C VAL A 137 -25.36 8.12 3.45
N VAL A 138 -25.43 7.31 2.38
CA VAL A 138 -25.09 5.88 2.47
C VAL A 138 -23.98 5.55 1.50
N ILE A 139 -22.80 5.27 2.04
CA ILE A 139 -21.64 4.86 1.25
C ILE A 139 -21.24 3.45 1.67
N TYR A 140 -21.24 2.56 0.68
CA TYR A 140 -20.80 1.18 0.80
C TYR A 140 -19.45 1.04 0.11
N LEU A 141 -18.42 0.69 0.87
CA LEU A 141 -17.14 0.28 0.33
C LEU A 141 -16.96 -1.20 0.64
N VAL A 142 -16.62 -1.98 -0.38
CA VAL A 142 -16.62 -3.43 -0.27
C VAL A 142 -15.30 -3.96 -0.78
N ASN A 143 -14.70 -4.87 -0.02
CA ASN A 143 -13.54 -5.59 -0.51
C ASN A 143 -13.97 -6.44 -1.73
N THR A 144 -13.26 -6.31 -2.85
CA THR A 144 -13.64 -7.04 -4.08
C THR A 144 -13.51 -8.55 -3.91
N GLN A 145 -12.68 -9.01 -2.97
CA GLN A 145 -12.43 -10.41 -2.68
C GLN A 145 -13.47 -11.01 -1.71
N ASN A 146 -13.80 -12.27 -1.95
CA ASN A 146 -14.73 -13.01 -1.09
C ASN A 146 -14.01 -13.59 0.14
N ALA A 147 -14.76 -13.83 1.21
CA ALA A 147 -14.30 -14.61 2.34
C ALA A 147 -14.09 -16.08 1.90
N THR A 148 -13.00 -16.70 2.35
CA THR A 148 -12.63 -18.07 1.96
C THR A 148 -13.53 -19.15 2.57
N GLN A 149 -14.23 -18.85 3.67
CA GLN A 149 -15.20 -19.74 4.33
C GLN A 149 -16.49 -18.98 4.69
N PRO A 150 -17.36 -18.63 3.71
CA PRO A 150 -18.51 -17.77 3.92
C PRO A 150 -19.48 -18.26 5.01
N GLU A 151 -19.64 -19.58 5.14
CA GLU A 151 -20.56 -20.22 6.09
C GLU A 151 -20.13 -20.01 7.56
N GLN A 152 -18.82 -19.97 7.84
CA GLN A 152 -18.30 -19.68 9.18
C GLN A 152 -18.10 -18.17 9.39
N PHE A 153 -17.70 -17.47 8.34
CA PHE A 153 -17.38 -16.04 8.38
C PHE A 153 -18.62 -15.19 8.69
N THR A 154 -19.74 -15.44 8.00
CA THR A 154 -20.95 -14.62 8.10
C THR A 154 -21.55 -14.58 9.53
N PRO A 155 -21.79 -15.71 10.22
CA PRO A 155 -22.31 -15.68 11.59
C PRO A 155 -21.32 -15.06 12.58
N LEU A 156 -20.02 -15.28 12.42
CA LEU A 156 -18.99 -14.68 13.27
C LEU A 156 -18.91 -13.16 13.08
N LEU A 157 -18.99 -12.68 11.83
CA LEU A 157 -19.07 -11.25 11.53
C LEU A 157 -20.30 -10.62 12.18
N GLY A 158 -21.48 -11.24 12.03
CA GLY A 158 -22.71 -10.75 12.65
C GLY A 158 -22.60 -10.64 14.17
N SER A 159 -22.05 -11.67 14.82
CA SER A 159 -21.81 -11.69 16.27
C SER A 159 -20.82 -10.61 16.71
N LEU A 160 -19.69 -10.48 15.99
CA LEU A 160 -18.68 -9.46 16.24
C LEU A 160 -19.30 -8.06 16.14
N MET A 161 -19.95 -7.74 15.01
CA MET A 161 -20.50 -6.40 14.78
C MET A 161 -21.63 -6.04 15.75
N SER A 162 -22.45 -7.01 16.16
CA SER A 162 -23.46 -6.83 17.20
C SER A 162 -22.84 -6.54 18.57
N ASN A 163 -21.76 -7.24 18.93
CA ASN A 163 -21.00 -6.98 20.16
C ASN A 163 -20.37 -5.58 20.13
N LEU A 164 -19.72 -5.21 19.03
CA LEU A 164 -19.12 -3.88 18.86
C LEU A 164 -20.16 -2.77 18.92
N THR A 165 -21.34 -2.98 18.33
CA THR A 165 -22.45 -2.03 18.44
C THR A 165 -22.82 -1.78 19.91
N ASN A 166 -22.96 -2.84 20.71
CA ASN A 166 -23.27 -2.73 22.14
C ASN A 166 -22.19 -2.00 22.94
N LYS A 167 -20.92 -2.26 22.63
CA LYS A 167 -19.80 -1.57 23.28
C LYS A 167 -19.70 -0.11 22.86
N ALA A 168 -19.93 0.20 21.59
CA ALA A 168 -19.72 1.53 21.04
C ALA A 168 -20.64 2.56 21.72
N TYR A 169 -21.96 2.35 21.74
CA TYR A 169 -22.88 3.35 22.31
C TYR A 169 -22.77 3.52 23.84
N GLN A 170 -22.15 2.55 24.53
CA GLN A 170 -21.88 2.61 25.98
C GLN A 170 -20.51 3.22 26.29
N SER A 171 -19.63 3.32 25.28
CA SER A 171 -18.29 3.86 25.46
C SER A 171 -18.30 5.40 25.52
N PRO A 172 -17.39 6.02 26.31
CA PRO A 172 -17.29 7.48 26.39
C PRO A 172 -17.00 8.18 25.05
N ARG A 173 -16.39 7.46 24.11
CA ARG A 173 -16.01 7.97 22.78
C ARG A 173 -16.95 7.51 21.65
N MET A 174 -18.07 6.85 21.98
CA MET A 174 -19.03 6.26 21.04
C MET A 174 -18.36 5.38 19.97
N PHE A 175 -17.37 4.58 20.39
CA PHE A 175 -16.48 3.83 19.54
C PHE A 175 -16.16 2.46 20.16
N ALA A 176 -16.13 1.43 19.33
CA ALA A 176 -15.62 0.13 19.73
C ALA A 176 -14.93 -0.58 18.58
N VAL A 177 -13.91 -1.35 18.93
CA VAL A 177 -13.24 -2.29 18.03
C VAL A 177 -13.11 -3.65 18.67
N GLY A 178 -12.84 -4.66 17.86
CA GLY A 178 -12.55 -6.00 18.36
C GLY A 178 -12.32 -6.96 17.22
N SER A 179 -11.93 -8.17 17.59
CA SER A 179 -11.68 -9.23 16.62
C SER A 179 -12.35 -10.54 16.99
N ALA A 180 -12.67 -11.35 15.98
CA ALA A 180 -13.15 -12.71 16.15
C ALA A 180 -12.32 -13.66 15.27
N ALA A 181 -11.80 -14.73 15.86
CA ALA A 181 -11.08 -15.76 15.12
C ALA A 181 -12.08 -16.61 14.32
N VAL A 182 -11.88 -16.68 13.00
CA VAL A 182 -12.61 -17.58 12.09
C VAL A 182 -11.88 -18.92 11.99
N THR A 183 -10.54 -18.86 11.90
CA THR A 183 -9.64 -20.01 11.95
C THR A 183 -8.42 -19.64 12.80
N PRO A 184 -7.50 -20.58 13.10
CA PRO A 184 -6.26 -20.25 13.82
C PRO A 184 -5.39 -19.17 13.15
N PHE A 185 -5.61 -18.88 11.86
CA PHE A 185 -4.80 -17.96 11.06
C PHE A 185 -5.59 -16.77 10.50
N VAL A 186 -6.93 -16.76 10.65
CA VAL A 186 -7.80 -15.72 10.08
C VAL A 186 -8.66 -15.13 11.19
N ASN A 187 -8.52 -13.83 11.40
CA ASN A 187 -9.40 -13.04 12.26
C ASN A 187 -10.28 -12.12 11.41
N ILE A 188 -11.46 -11.79 11.92
CA ILE A 188 -12.24 -10.64 11.47
C ILE A 188 -11.92 -9.53 12.45
N TYR A 189 -11.48 -8.38 11.98
CA TYR A 189 -11.34 -7.15 12.74
C TYR A 189 -12.53 -6.25 12.42
N GLY A 190 -13.19 -5.75 13.45
CA GLY A 190 -14.38 -4.90 13.32
C GLY A 190 -14.21 -3.58 14.05
N MET A 191 -14.93 -2.56 13.58
CA MET A 191 -15.03 -1.24 14.19
C MET A 191 -16.46 -0.71 14.04
N ALA A 192 -16.97 -0.06 15.08
CA ALA A 192 -18.23 0.67 15.09
C ALA A 192 -18.03 2.04 15.76
N GLN A 193 -18.50 3.11 15.12
CA GLN A 193 -18.35 4.48 15.63
C GLN A 193 -19.57 5.35 15.31
N CYS A 194 -19.99 6.19 16.26
CA CYS A 194 -20.97 7.26 16.04
C CYS A 194 -20.33 8.66 16.12
N THR A 195 -21.02 9.65 15.59
CA THR A 195 -20.72 11.05 15.92
C THR A 195 -21.09 11.33 17.37
N ARG A 196 -20.23 12.06 18.08
CA ARG A 196 -20.32 12.22 19.54
C ARG A 196 -21.37 13.25 20.01
N ASP A 197 -22.13 13.83 19.08
CA ASP A 197 -23.28 14.68 19.38
C ASP A 197 -24.56 13.88 19.68
N LEU A 198 -24.60 12.58 19.38
CA LEU A 198 -25.78 11.75 19.54
C LEU A 198 -26.04 11.29 20.98
N THR A 199 -27.26 10.85 21.24
CA THR A 199 -27.57 10.06 22.45
C THR A 199 -27.09 8.61 22.27
N ALA A 200 -26.96 7.87 23.37
CA ALA A 200 -26.65 6.44 23.32
C ALA A 200 -27.70 5.65 22.50
N ASP A 201 -28.98 5.97 22.67
CA ASP A 201 -30.08 5.33 21.93
C ASP A 201 -30.02 5.65 20.43
N ASP A 202 -29.71 6.90 20.06
CA ASP A 202 -29.54 7.29 18.67
C ASP A 202 -28.32 6.65 18.01
N CYS A 203 -27.20 6.57 18.74
CA CYS A 203 -26.01 5.87 18.30
C CYS A 203 -26.30 4.38 18.09
N ASN A 204 -26.96 3.72 19.05
CA ASN A 204 -27.37 2.33 18.93
C ASN A 204 -28.28 2.12 17.71
N ARG A 205 -29.30 2.98 17.55
CA ARG A 205 -30.21 2.95 16.40
C ARG A 205 -29.47 3.08 15.07
N CYS A 206 -28.47 3.97 14.99
CA CYS A 206 -27.65 4.13 13.78
C CYS A 206 -26.82 2.88 13.48
N LEU A 207 -26.09 2.37 14.47
CA LEU A 207 -25.21 1.22 14.30
C LEU A 207 -25.98 -0.08 14.02
N VAL A 208 -27.13 -0.30 14.65
CA VAL A 208 -28.00 -1.45 14.35
C VAL A 208 -28.47 -1.43 12.89
N ASN A 209 -28.89 -0.27 12.39
CA ASN A 209 -29.25 -0.12 10.97
C ASN A 209 -28.05 -0.29 10.04
N ALA A 210 -26.86 0.09 10.49
CA ALA A 210 -25.64 -0.13 9.72
C ALA A 210 -25.31 -1.62 9.60
N VAL A 211 -25.36 -2.35 10.71
CA VAL A 211 -25.09 -3.79 10.76
C VAL A 211 -26.15 -4.59 9.99
N SER A 212 -27.42 -4.20 10.06
CA SER A 212 -28.50 -4.87 9.31
C SER A 212 -28.37 -4.72 7.78
N SER A 213 -27.54 -3.79 7.30
CA SER A 213 -27.26 -3.58 5.88
C SER A 213 -26.10 -4.44 5.35
N ILE A 214 -25.35 -5.12 6.23
CA ILE A 214 -24.24 -6.00 5.82
C ILE A 214 -24.69 -7.09 4.83
N PRO A 215 -25.83 -7.80 5.02
CA PRO A 215 -26.27 -8.84 4.10
C PRO A 215 -26.58 -8.34 2.69
N SER A 216 -27.01 -7.09 2.53
CA SER A 216 -27.33 -6.52 1.21
C SER A 216 -26.11 -5.90 0.53
N CYS A 217 -25.20 -5.27 1.28
CA CYS A 217 -24.05 -4.60 0.68
C CYS A 217 -22.82 -5.49 0.49
N CYS A 218 -22.59 -6.40 1.43
CA CYS A 218 -21.25 -6.89 1.73
C CYS A 218 -21.23 -8.40 2.02
N SER A 219 -22.30 -9.12 1.67
CA SER A 219 -22.44 -10.55 1.91
C SER A 219 -21.34 -11.36 1.23
N GLY A 220 -20.74 -12.28 2.00
CA GLY A 220 -19.66 -13.15 1.53
C GLY A 220 -18.33 -12.43 1.25
N LYS A 221 -18.19 -11.14 1.57
CA LYS A 221 -16.97 -10.37 1.34
C LYS A 221 -16.06 -10.41 2.55
N LYS A 222 -14.75 -10.39 2.32
CA LYS A 222 -13.76 -10.43 3.41
C LYS A 222 -13.56 -9.07 4.10
N GLY A 223 -14.19 -8.03 3.57
CA GLY A 223 -14.17 -6.69 4.14
C GLY A 223 -15.28 -5.82 3.61
N GLY A 224 -15.72 -4.87 4.43
CA GLY A 224 -16.77 -3.93 4.11
C GLY A 224 -16.78 -2.75 5.06
N GLN A 225 -17.11 -1.58 4.54
CA GLN A 225 -17.30 -0.35 5.30
C GLN A 225 -18.62 0.29 4.89
N LEU A 226 -19.41 0.64 5.90
CA LEU A 226 -20.63 1.40 5.75
C LEU A 226 -20.46 2.73 6.46
N ILE A 227 -20.79 3.82 5.78
CA ILE A 227 -20.69 5.17 6.33
C ILE A 227 -22.05 5.85 6.17
N TYR A 228 -22.67 6.15 7.32
CA TYR A 228 -23.73 7.13 7.48
C TYR A 228 -23.16 8.48 7.93
N ALA A 229 -23.94 9.56 7.79
CA ALA A 229 -23.54 10.87 8.29
C ALA A 229 -23.37 10.92 9.81
N SER A 230 -24.08 10.05 10.53
CA SER A 230 -24.07 9.96 12.00
C SER A 230 -23.31 8.75 12.58
N CYS A 231 -22.99 7.73 11.79
CA CYS A 231 -22.22 6.58 12.27
C CYS A 231 -21.55 5.81 11.13
N SER A 232 -20.58 4.97 11.47
CA SER A 232 -19.93 4.07 10.51
C SER A 232 -19.58 2.75 11.14
N ILE A 233 -19.56 1.71 10.31
CA ILE A 233 -19.01 0.40 10.65
C ILE A 233 -17.97 0.00 9.61
N ARG A 234 -16.97 -0.76 10.05
CA ARG A 234 -15.98 -1.35 9.16
C ARG A 234 -15.60 -2.73 9.67
N PHE A 235 -15.46 -3.68 8.76
CA PHE A 235 -14.85 -4.95 9.05
C PHE A 235 -13.85 -5.31 7.94
N GLU A 236 -12.76 -5.95 8.31
CA GLU A 236 -11.74 -6.48 7.40
C GLU A 236 -11.11 -7.72 8.04
N VAL A 237 -10.46 -8.56 7.24
CA VAL A 237 -9.63 -9.66 7.75
C VAL A 237 -8.23 -9.22 8.17
N GLU A 238 -7.86 -7.97 7.88
CA GLU A 238 -6.59 -7.36 8.29
C GLU A 238 -6.85 -6.22 9.31
N PRO A 239 -5.97 -6.02 10.31
CA PRO A 239 -6.09 -4.90 11.23
C PRO A 239 -5.98 -3.54 10.50
N PHE A 240 -6.91 -2.62 10.78
CA PHE A 240 -6.93 -1.26 10.21
C PHE A 240 -6.96 -0.14 11.28
N TYR A 241 -6.82 -0.52 12.55
CA TYR A 241 -6.73 0.36 13.71
C TYR A 241 -5.55 -0.04 14.58
N ASN A 242 -5.00 0.91 15.33
CA ASN A 242 -3.97 0.60 16.32
C ASN A 242 -4.63 -0.02 17.56
N ILE A 243 -4.23 -1.24 17.92
CA ILE A 243 -4.85 -2.00 19.02
C ILE A 243 -4.73 -1.26 20.36
N GLN A 244 -3.54 -0.77 20.70
CA GLN A 244 -3.29 -0.08 21.97
C GLN A 244 -4.06 1.24 22.06
N ALA A 245 -4.05 2.03 20.98
CA ALA A 245 -4.78 3.30 20.95
C ALA A 245 -6.30 3.09 20.99
N ALA A 246 -6.79 2.04 20.33
CA ALA A 246 -8.21 1.70 20.33
C ALA A 246 -8.68 1.14 21.70
N GLU A 247 -7.87 0.33 22.38
CA GLU A 247 -8.12 -0.10 23.76
C GLU A 247 -8.18 1.07 24.74
N ALA A 248 -7.25 2.02 24.60
CA ALA A 248 -7.27 3.26 25.37
C ALA A 248 -8.55 4.09 25.07
N ALA A 249 -8.99 4.12 23.81
CA ALA A 249 -10.18 4.86 23.39
C ALA A 249 -11.51 4.24 23.88
N MET A 250 -11.54 2.91 24.10
CA MET A 250 -12.69 2.20 24.67
C MET A 250 -12.74 2.27 26.21
N SER A 251 -11.64 2.65 26.86
CA SER A 251 -11.52 2.70 28.32
C SER A 251 -11.99 4.05 28.89
N PRO A 252 -12.67 4.06 30.06
CA PRO A 252 -12.94 5.31 30.75
C PRO A 252 -11.64 5.94 31.26
N SER A 253 -11.42 7.24 30.99
CA SER A 253 -10.27 7.96 31.55
C SER A 253 -10.29 7.88 33.09
N PRO A 254 -9.13 7.74 33.76
CA PRO A 254 -9.08 7.84 35.22
C PRO A 254 -9.60 9.22 35.66
N ALA A 255 -10.51 9.22 36.63
CA ALA A 255 -11.03 10.45 37.21
C ALA A 255 -9.87 11.33 37.71
N PRO A 256 -9.96 12.67 37.58
CA PRO A 256 -8.97 13.54 38.19
C PRO A 256 -9.04 13.35 39.71
N GLY A 257 -7.98 12.76 40.27
CA GLY A 257 -7.83 12.56 41.70
C GLY A 257 -7.91 13.90 42.42
N GLY A 258 -8.87 14.02 43.33
CA GLY A 258 -9.07 15.18 44.17
C GLY A 258 -7.83 15.46 45.02
N GLY A 259 -7.09 16.49 44.65
CA GLY A 259 -6.14 17.16 45.52
C GLY A 259 -6.88 18.14 46.42
N LEU A 260 -7.17 17.71 47.65
CA LEU A 260 -7.54 18.58 48.76
C LEU A 260 -6.40 19.56 49.05
N VAL A 261 -6.63 20.86 48.90
CA VAL A 261 -5.93 21.89 49.69
C VAL A 261 -6.92 22.95 50.12
N ASN A 262 -7.15 22.99 51.44
CA ASN A 262 -7.90 24.02 52.16
C ASN A 262 -7.24 25.39 52.04
N GLY A 263 -8.05 26.44 51.89
CA GLY A 263 -7.64 27.83 52.03
C GLY A 263 -8.85 28.75 52.04
N SER A 264 -9.20 29.21 53.23
CA SER A 264 -10.41 29.93 53.67
C SER A 264 -10.59 31.36 53.14
N ASP A 265 -11.88 31.72 53.04
CA ASP A 265 -12.55 33.01 53.33
C ASP A 265 -11.89 34.34 52.95
N HIS A 266 -12.56 35.10 52.07
CA HIS A 266 -13.27 36.31 52.52
C HIS A 266 -14.25 36.84 51.44
N SER A 267 -15.43 37.19 51.93
CA SER A 267 -16.58 37.79 51.26
C SER A 267 -16.37 39.27 50.91
N GLY A 268 -17.03 39.72 49.84
CA GLY A 268 -17.14 41.14 49.49
C GLY A 268 -18.13 41.37 48.34
N ALA A 269 -19.32 41.84 48.69
CA ALA A 269 -20.42 42.14 47.77
C ALA A 269 -20.36 43.57 47.20
N GLY A 270 -20.85 43.72 45.96
CA GLY A 270 -21.59 44.90 45.49
C GLY A 270 -20.79 46.03 44.81
N SER A 271 -21.14 46.36 43.56
CA SER A 271 -21.94 47.56 43.26
C SER A 271 -22.22 47.73 41.75
N ASN A 272 -23.45 48.11 41.43
CA ASN A 272 -23.95 48.60 40.14
C ASN A 272 -23.19 49.84 39.63
N GLY A 273 -23.20 50.06 38.31
CA GLY A 273 -22.90 51.37 37.71
C GLY A 273 -22.92 51.38 36.18
N SER A 274 -23.95 52.01 35.61
CA SER A 274 -24.28 52.12 34.19
C SER A 274 -23.52 53.20 33.40
N ASN A 275 -23.37 52.95 32.09
CA ASN A 275 -23.45 53.86 30.91
C ASN A 275 -22.74 55.24 30.89
N HIS A 276 -21.96 55.51 29.83
CA HIS A 276 -22.34 56.34 28.64
C HIS A 276 -21.10 57.00 27.96
N THR A 277 -20.72 56.50 26.78
CA THR A 277 -20.55 57.17 25.47
C THR A 277 -19.77 58.50 25.24
N VAL A 278 -19.03 58.47 24.11
CA VAL A 278 -18.62 59.53 23.12
C VAL A 278 -17.38 60.43 23.36
N ARG A 279 -16.33 60.31 22.51
CA ARG A 279 -15.99 61.27 21.42
C ARG A 279 -14.59 61.04 20.80
N THR A 280 -14.60 60.61 19.55
CA THR A 280 -13.55 60.78 18.52
C THR A 280 -13.63 62.15 17.87
N ALA A 281 -12.48 62.81 17.60
CA ALA A 281 -12.14 63.45 16.32
C ALA A 281 -10.86 64.30 16.43
N LEU A 282 -9.77 63.85 15.77
CA LEU A 282 -8.72 64.60 15.06
C LEU A 282 -7.49 63.70 14.93
N LEU A 283 -6.78 63.76 13.78
CA LEU A 283 -5.58 62.99 13.35
C LEU A 283 -5.77 61.88 12.29
N VAL A 284 -6.60 62.11 11.26
CA VAL A 284 -6.71 61.19 10.10
C VAL A 284 -5.95 61.68 8.85
N SER A 285 -5.43 62.91 8.80
CA SER A 285 -4.79 63.43 7.58
C SER A 285 -3.33 62.99 7.38
N ILE A 286 -2.62 62.58 8.43
CA ILE A 286 -1.20 62.18 8.35
C ILE A 286 -1.01 60.70 8.00
N PRO A 287 -1.80 59.74 8.55
CA PRO A 287 -1.59 58.33 8.25
C PRO A 287 -1.87 57.98 6.78
N VAL A 288 -2.84 58.65 6.16
CA VAL A 288 -3.28 58.33 4.78
C VAL A 288 -2.21 58.71 3.75
N ALA A 289 -1.55 59.84 3.92
CA ALA A 289 -0.47 60.27 3.03
C ALA A 289 0.77 59.36 3.15
N VAL A 290 1.11 58.94 4.37
CA VAL A 290 2.22 58.00 4.60
C VAL A 290 1.89 56.61 4.04
N SER A 291 0.65 56.16 4.20
CA SER A 291 0.19 54.86 3.69
C SER A 291 0.19 54.82 2.16
N LEU A 292 -0.20 55.92 1.50
CA LEU A 292 -0.16 56.03 0.04
C LEU A 292 1.27 56.05 -0.49
N LEU A 293 2.20 56.73 0.20
CA LEU A 293 3.61 56.76 -0.19
C LEU A 293 4.25 55.36 -0.08
N VAL A 294 3.96 54.64 1.01
CA VAL A 294 4.44 53.26 1.22
C VAL A 294 3.83 52.32 0.18
N LEU A 295 2.54 52.47 -0.14
CA LEU A 295 1.88 51.65 -1.16
C LEU A 295 2.49 51.88 -2.55
N LEU A 296 2.78 53.13 -2.91
CA LEU A 296 3.42 53.46 -4.20
C LEU A 296 4.85 52.91 -4.29
N LEU A 297 5.61 52.94 -3.19
CA LEU A 297 6.95 52.35 -3.14
C LEU A 297 6.92 50.81 -3.20
N VAL A 298 5.93 50.17 -2.56
CA VAL A 298 5.72 48.72 -2.65
C VAL A 298 5.31 48.32 -4.07
N VAL A 299 4.39 49.03 -4.70
CA VAL A 299 3.99 48.77 -6.09
C VAL A 299 5.15 48.99 -7.06
N ALA A 300 5.94 50.06 -6.89
CA ALA A 300 7.14 50.28 -7.70
C ALA A 300 8.19 49.17 -7.52
N CYS A 301 8.35 48.67 -6.29
CA CYS A 301 9.25 47.55 -5.98
C CYS A 301 8.75 46.23 -6.58
N LEU A 302 7.43 45.96 -6.55
CA LEU A 302 6.80 44.79 -7.16
C LEU A 302 6.84 44.85 -8.70
N CYS A 303 6.62 46.02 -9.30
CA CYS A 303 6.72 46.22 -10.74
C CYS A 303 8.16 46.10 -11.25
N ASN A 304 9.17 46.51 -10.46
CA ASN A 304 10.58 46.28 -10.78
C ASN A 304 11.02 44.82 -10.53
N ARG A 305 10.35 44.09 -9.63
CA ARG A 305 10.62 42.67 -9.35
C ARG A 305 10.01 41.73 -10.41
N ASN A 306 9.01 42.19 -11.17
CA ASN A 306 8.42 41.44 -12.30
C ASN A 306 9.12 41.69 -13.65
N ARG A 307 10.29 42.32 -13.67
CA ARG A 307 11.13 42.41 -14.87
C ARG A 307 12.49 41.80 -14.62
N LYS A 308 12.64 40.50 -14.96
CA LYS A 308 13.80 39.77 -15.55
C LYS A 308 13.75 38.25 -15.19
N PRO A 309 14.56 37.39 -15.85
CA PRO A 309 14.24 36.49 -16.96
C PRO A 309 14.01 35.03 -16.50
N HIS A 310 13.61 34.12 -17.41
CA HIS A 310 13.52 32.67 -17.16
C HIS A 310 14.77 32.12 -16.45
N LYS A 311 14.61 31.56 -15.23
CA LYS A 311 15.63 30.72 -14.58
C LYS A 311 15.00 29.64 -13.68
N HIS A 312 15.63 28.47 -13.78
CA HIS A 312 15.52 27.20 -13.06
C HIS A 312 14.86 27.22 -11.67
N VAL A 313 13.93 26.28 -11.48
CA VAL A 313 13.40 25.88 -10.17
C VAL A 313 14.41 25.00 -9.45
N GLN A 314 14.92 25.48 -8.30
CA GLN A 314 15.72 24.69 -7.36
C GLN A 314 14.82 23.75 -6.56
N ILE A 315 15.11 22.45 -6.60
CA ILE A 315 14.58 21.46 -5.64
C ILE A 315 15.44 21.59 -4.37
N ALA A 316 14.86 22.14 -3.31
CA ALA A 316 15.44 22.11 -1.98
C ALA A 316 14.34 21.91 -0.92
N SER A 317 14.15 20.67 -0.48
CA SER A 317 13.63 20.36 0.87
C SER A 317 13.64 18.85 1.18
N ILE A 318 14.82 18.27 1.39
CA ILE A 318 14.97 17.17 2.37
C ILE A 318 16.19 17.51 3.23
N ARG A 319 15.95 18.18 4.35
CA ARG A 319 16.89 18.31 5.45
C ARG A 319 16.19 17.84 6.72
N ARG A 320 16.69 16.74 7.31
CA ARG A 320 17.20 16.70 8.68
C ARG A 320 18.05 15.45 8.90
N GLU A 321 19.25 15.72 9.43
CA GLU A 321 20.17 14.89 10.23
C GLU A 321 20.81 13.67 9.55
N ASP A 322 21.86 13.95 8.76
CA ASP A 322 23.20 13.36 8.87
C ASP A 322 24.12 14.18 7.93
N ASP A 323 24.80 15.19 8.49
CA ASP A 323 25.74 16.06 7.78
C ASP A 323 27.08 15.31 7.55
N GLU A 324 27.40 15.04 6.29
CA GLU A 324 28.75 15.15 5.64
C GLU A 324 28.76 14.53 4.22
N ASP A 325 27.84 13.63 3.84
CA ASP A 325 27.90 12.94 2.53
C ASP A 325 27.12 13.60 1.38
N MET A 326 26.42 14.72 1.64
CA MET A 326 25.49 15.34 0.68
C MET A 326 26.13 16.41 -0.22
N ARG A 327 27.30 16.14 -0.78
CA ARG A 327 27.88 16.92 -1.90
C ARG A 327 27.75 16.25 -3.27
N SER A 328 27.20 15.03 -3.37
CA SER A 328 27.05 14.30 -4.64
C SER A 328 25.67 14.45 -5.33
N SER A 329 24.63 14.85 -4.60
CA SER A 329 23.23 14.78 -5.08
C SER A 329 22.78 15.92 -6.01
N GLN A 330 23.63 16.91 -6.30
CA GLN A 330 23.39 17.91 -7.35
C GLN A 330 23.73 17.42 -8.78
N SER A 331 24.21 16.18 -8.94
CA SER A 331 24.74 15.65 -10.22
C SER A 331 23.82 14.67 -11.00
N LEU A 332 22.62 14.37 -10.49
CA LEU A 332 21.75 13.31 -11.03
C LEU A 332 20.59 13.80 -11.93
N LEU A 333 20.50 15.10 -12.23
CA LEU A 333 19.41 15.64 -13.06
C LEU A 333 19.88 15.84 -14.51
N TYR A 334 19.13 15.26 -15.44
CA TYR A 334 19.31 15.49 -16.88
C TYR A 334 18.23 16.43 -17.40
N ASP A 335 18.60 17.35 -18.29
CA ASP A 335 17.64 18.17 -19.02
C ASP A 335 16.92 17.34 -20.08
N LEU A 336 15.61 17.56 -20.28
CA LEU A 336 14.81 16.82 -21.26
C LEU A 336 15.35 16.96 -22.69
N SER A 337 15.89 18.14 -23.03
CA SER A 337 16.52 18.41 -24.32
C SER A 337 17.74 17.50 -24.56
N THR A 338 18.53 17.23 -23.54
CA THR A 338 19.69 16.35 -23.59
C THR A 338 19.26 14.91 -23.86
N LEU A 339 18.21 14.43 -23.15
CA LEU A 339 17.70 13.07 -23.33
C LEU A 339 16.98 12.90 -24.68
N ARG A 340 16.26 13.91 -25.15
CA ARG A 340 15.69 13.92 -26.52
C ARG A 340 16.78 13.82 -27.57
N ALA A 341 17.84 14.63 -27.47
CA ALA A 341 18.96 14.54 -28.41
C ALA A 341 19.65 13.16 -28.35
N ALA A 342 19.85 12.62 -27.14
CA ALA A 342 20.53 11.34 -26.97
C ALA A 342 19.74 10.14 -27.52
N THR A 343 18.41 10.18 -27.48
CA THR A 343 17.51 9.08 -27.87
C THR A 343 16.90 9.25 -29.26
N ASP A 344 17.36 10.25 -30.02
CA ASP A 344 16.74 10.67 -31.27
C ASP A 344 15.22 10.92 -31.12
N ASN A 345 14.89 11.80 -30.17
CA ASN A 345 13.54 12.15 -29.77
C ASN A 345 12.66 10.95 -29.39
N PHE A 346 13.24 9.99 -28.66
CA PHE A 346 12.59 8.73 -28.28
C PHE A 346 12.08 7.93 -29.50
N SER A 347 12.91 7.85 -30.55
CA SER A 347 12.61 7.08 -31.76
C SER A 347 12.32 5.61 -31.43
N GLU A 348 11.34 5.02 -32.12
CA GLU A 348 11.02 3.59 -31.99
C GLU A 348 12.21 2.70 -32.39
N GLU A 349 13.12 3.17 -33.25
CA GLU A 349 14.34 2.45 -33.61
C GLU A 349 15.29 2.27 -32.41
N ASN A 350 15.23 3.20 -31.45
CA ASN A 350 16.02 3.16 -30.22
C ASN A 350 15.30 2.41 -29.09
N LYS A 351 14.09 1.89 -29.29
CA LYS A 351 13.32 1.23 -28.24
C LYS A 351 13.89 -0.15 -27.92
N LEU A 352 14.31 -0.34 -26.67
CA LEU A 352 14.88 -1.59 -26.14
C LEU A 352 13.81 -2.59 -25.69
N GLY A 353 12.64 -2.06 -25.29
CA GLY A 353 11.49 -2.82 -24.83
C GLY A 353 10.44 -1.94 -24.17
N GLU A 354 9.29 -2.52 -23.87
CA GLU A 354 8.19 -1.88 -23.17
C GLU A 354 7.55 -2.88 -22.21
N GLY A 355 7.43 -2.49 -20.94
CA GLY A 355 6.80 -3.29 -19.89
C GLY A 355 5.65 -2.53 -19.23
N GLY A 356 5.13 -3.06 -18.12
CA GLY A 356 4.05 -2.41 -17.34
C GLY A 356 4.38 -1.02 -16.81
N PHE A 357 5.65 -0.62 -16.86
CA PHE A 357 6.19 0.64 -16.35
C PHE A 357 6.58 1.65 -17.45
N GLY A 358 6.27 1.33 -18.71
CA GLY A 358 6.53 2.18 -19.87
C GLY A 358 7.70 1.74 -20.74
N PRO A 359 7.95 2.45 -21.86
CA PRO A 359 9.00 2.13 -22.81
C PRO A 359 10.39 2.54 -22.31
N VAL A 360 11.39 1.75 -22.71
CA VAL A 360 12.82 2.00 -22.45
C VAL A 360 13.53 2.21 -23.77
N TYR A 361 14.31 3.29 -23.87
CA TYR A 361 15.04 3.67 -25.08
C TYR A 361 16.55 3.63 -24.84
N LYS A 362 17.30 3.18 -25.85
CA LYS A 362 18.75 3.40 -25.92
C LYS A 362 19.00 4.86 -26.27
N GLY A 363 20.01 5.45 -25.65
CA GLY A 363 20.51 6.76 -26.05
C GLY A 363 22.03 6.85 -25.98
N THR A 364 22.59 7.82 -26.69
CA THR A 364 24.01 8.14 -26.62
C THR A 364 24.16 9.61 -26.26
N LEU A 365 24.73 9.90 -25.10
CA LEU A 365 25.02 11.26 -24.66
C LEU A 365 26.12 11.89 -25.53
N GLN A 366 26.23 13.23 -25.53
CA GLN A 366 27.21 13.96 -26.36
C GLN A 366 28.67 13.57 -26.06
N ASN A 367 28.95 13.09 -24.84
CA ASN A 367 30.25 12.57 -24.43
C ASN A 367 30.53 11.14 -24.92
N GLY A 368 29.64 10.54 -25.72
CA GLY A 368 29.72 9.17 -26.22
C GLY A 368 29.23 8.10 -25.24
N GLN A 369 28.76 8.47 -24.06
CA GLN A 369 28.26 7.51 -23.08
C GLN A 369 26.90 6.95 -23.52
N GLU A 370 26.82 5.63 -23.68
CA GLU A 370 25.55 4.92 -23.92
C GLU A 370 24.72 4.83 -22.62
N ILE A 371 23.44 5.11 -22.74
CA ILE A 371 22.46 5.14 -21.64
C ILE A 371 21.18 4.39 -22.01
N ALA A 372 20.46 3.93 -21.00
CA ALA A 372 19.09 3.44 -21.14
C ALA A 372 18.13 4.41 -20.44
N VAL A 373 17.13 4.91 -21.16
CA VAL A 373 16.17 5.90 -20.69
C VAL A 373 14.80 5.25 -20.56
N LYS A 374 14.36 4.99 -19.32
CA LYS A 374 13.03 4.48 -18.99
C LYS A 374 12.07 5.66 -18.87
N ARG A 375 11.08 5.72 -19.76
CA ARG A 375 10.05 6.78 -19.79
C ARG A 375 8.80 6.29 -19.07
N LEU A 376 8.56 6.82 -17.88
CA LEU A 376 7.42 6.46 -17.05
C LEU A 376 6.15 7.14 -17.55
N SER A 377 5.01 6.45 -17.45
CA SER A 377 3.72 7.02 -17.86
C SER A 377 3.33 8.23 -17.00
N ALA A 378 3.14 9.38 -17.65
CA ALA A 378 2.80 10.67 -17.02
C ALA A 378 1.46 10.69 -16.28
N THR A 379 0.51 9.83 -16.68
CA THR A 379 -0.89 9.88 -16.24
C THR A 379 -1.22 8.93 -15.09
N SER A 380 -0.30 8.04 -14.72
CA SER A 380 -0.53 7.07 -13.65
C SER A 380 0.00 7.57 -12.31
N GLN A 381 -0.83 7.53 -11.25
CA GLN A 381 -0.36 7.71 -9.87
C GLN A 381 0.75 6.71 -9.51
N GLN A 382 0.74 5.54 -10.16
CA GLN A 382 1.73 4.50 -9.98
C GLN A 382 3.13 4.89 -10.46
N GLY A 383 3.26 5.48 -11.65
CA GLY A 383 4.56 5.91 -12.19
C GLY A 383 5.26 6.97 -11.31
N GLN A 384 4.49 7.80 -10.60
CA GLN A 384 5.07 8.77 -9.65
C GLN A 384 5.64 8.10 -8.39
N VAL A 385 4.96 7.07 -7.87
CA VAL A 385 5.43 6.31 -6.70
C VAL A 385 6.67 5.49 -7.06
N GLU A 386 6.66 4.86 -8.23
CA GLU A 386 7.80 4.09 -8.75
C GLU A 386 9.02 4.97 -8.97
N MET A 387 8.85 6.15 -9.56
CA MET A 387 9.95 7.10 -9.72
C MET A 387 10.55 7.50 -8.38
N LYS A 388 9.71 7.80 -7.38
CA LYS A 388 10.18 8.13 -6.03
C LYS A 388 10.95 6.97 -5.41
N ASN A 389 10.45 5.74 -5.55
CA ASN A 389 11.14 4.54 -5.05
C ASN A 389 12.50 4.36 -5.76
N GLU A 390 12.51 4.35 -7.09
CA GLU A 390 13.74 4.11 -7.87
C GLU A 390 14.80 5.20 -7.63
N VAL A 391 14.41 6.48 -7.64
CA VAL A 391 15.36 7.60 -7.37
C VAL A 391 15.85 7.57 -5.92
N PHE A 392 14.96 7.36 -4.94
CA PHE A 392 15.34 7.35 -3.52
C PHE A 392 16.24 6.16 -3.15
N LEU A 393 15.96 4.98 -3.72
CA LEU A 393 16.70 3.76 -3.46
C LEU A 393 18.00 3.71 -4.24
N LEU A 394 17.95 3.83 -5.57
CA LEU A 394 19.10 3.56 -6.42
C LEU A 394 20.17 4.65 -6.36
N ALA A 395 19.82 5.87 -5.96
CA ALA A 395 20.83 6.90 -5.67
C ALA A 395 21.78 6.50 -4.53
N LYS A 396 21.38 5.55 -3.67
CA LYS A 396 22.15 5.08 -2.51
C LYS A 396 22.70 3.67 -2.67
N LEU A 397 22.35 2.95 -3.73
CA LEU A 397 22.79 1.57 -3.97
C LEU A 397 23.95 1.54 -4.96
N GLN A 398 25.05 0.94 -4.54
CA GLN A 398 26.21 0.72 -5.40
C GLN A 398 26.74 -0.69 -5.19
N HIS A 399 26.46 -1.57 -6.15
CA HIS A 399 26.93 -2.94 -6.11
C HIS A 399 27.09 -3.48 -7.53
N ARG A 400 28.11 -4.33 -7.76
CA ARG A 400 28.46 -4.85 -9.09
C ARG A 400 27.33 -5.65 -9.77
N ASN A 401 26.42 -6.22 -8.98
CA ASN A 401 25.29 -7.02 -9.43
C ASN A 401 23.95 -6.28 -9.36
N LEU A 402 23.94 -4.97 -9.22
CA LEU A 402 22.74 -4.13 -9.33
C LEU A 402 22.93 -3.13 -10.48
N VAL A 403 21.85 -2.80 -11.19
CA VAL A 403 21.90 -1.78 -12.23
C VAL A 403 22.09 -0.40 -11.60
N ARG A 404 23.02 0.38 -12.15
CA ARG A 404 23.32 1.73 -11.68
C ARG A 404 22.39 2.76 -12.31
N LEU A 405 21.67 3.49 -11.46
CA LEU A 405 20.98 4.71 -11.84
C LEU A 405 22.01 5.83 -12.07
N LEU A 406 22.00 6.43 -13.25
CA LEU A 406 22.85 7.57 -13.62
C LEU A 406 22.19 8.91 -13.30
N GLY A 407 20.85 8.94 -13.29
CA GLY A 407 20.09 10.14 -13.00
C GLY A 407 18.62 10.05 -13.39
N CYS A 408 17.92 11.17 -13.35
CA CYS A 408 16.53 11.29 -13.74
C CYS A 408 16.26 12.65 -14.41
N CYS A 409 15.12 12.74 -15.12
CA CYS A 409 14.59 13.98 -15.65
C CYS A 409 13.16 14.14 -15.17
N ILE A 410 12.87 15.32 -14.59
CA ILE A 410 11.56 15.72 -14.08
C ILE A 410 11.26 17.10 -14.68
N GLU A 411 10.63 17.11 -15.85
CA GLU A 411 10.23 18.35 -16.54
C GLU A 411 8.80 18.20 -17.04
N GLU A 412 7.96 19.21 -16.82
CA GLU A 412 6.56 19.24 -17.29
C GLU A 412 5.80 17.94 -16.94
N HIS A 413 5.39 17.19 -17.96
CA HIS A 413 4.72 15.89 -17.90
C HIS A 413 5.65 14.69 -18.11
N GLU A 414 6.96 14.91 -18.29
CA GLU A 414 7.94 13.83 -18.48
C GLU A 414 8.55 13.39 -17.15
N ARG A 415 8.63 12.07 -16.96
CA ARG A 415 9.29 11.42 -15.83
C ARG A 415 10.19 10.34 -16.39
N LEU A 416 11.49 10.64 -16.46
CA LEU A 416 12.47 9.76 -17.09
C LEU A 416 13.51 9.31 -16.06
N LEU A 417 13.90 8.04 -16.13
CA LEU A 417 15.00 7.47 -15.36
C LEU A 417 16.10 7.06 -16.33
N VAL A 418 17.34 7.42 -15.98
CA VAL A 418 18.52 7.21 -16.84
C VAL A 418 19.43 6.19 -16.17
N TYR A 419 19.65 5.08 -16.86
CA TYR A 419 20.44 3.94 -16.42
C TYR A 419 21.69 3.76 -17.26
N GLU A 420 22.67 3.03 -16.72
CA GLU A 420 23.74 2.47 -17.55
C GLU A 420 23.15 1.55 -18.63
N PHE A 421 23.63 1.66 -19.86
CA PHE A 421 23.24 0.73 -20.92
C PHE A 421 23.97 -0.61 -20.77
N LEU A 422 23.24 -1.72 -20.89
CA LEU A 422 23.77 -3.08 -20.77
C LEU A 422 23.57 -3.83 -22.09
N THR A 423 24.68 -4.23 -22.71
CA THR A 423 24.75 -4.64 -24.12
C THR A 423 24.06 -5.97 -24.41
N ASN A 424 24.00 -6.88 -23.42
CA ASN A 424 23.47 -8.24 -23.62
C ASN A 424 21.97 -8.38 -23.25
N ASN A 425 21.27 -7.25 -23.06
CA ASN A 425 19.85 -7.19 -22.69
C ASN A 425 19.51 -8.01 -21.42
N SER A 426 18.25 -8.40 -21.27
CA SER A 426 17.73 -9.19 -20.16
C SER A 426 17.93 -10.70 -20.37
N LEU A 427 18.08 -11.43 -19.27
CA LEU A 427 18.37 -12.86 -19.24
C LEU A 427 17.30 -13.70 -19.94
N ASP A 428 16.02 -13.32 -19.81
CA ASP A 428 14.90 -14.02 -20.45
C ASP A 428 15.00 -14.06 -21.98
N LYS A 429 15.55 -13.01 -22.62
CA LYS A 429 15.77 -12.93 -24.07
C LYS A 429 16.87 -13.88 -24.57
N ILE A 430 17.70 -14.42 -23.67
CA ILE A 430 18.74 -15.40 -24.02
C ILE A 430 18.31 -16.80 -23.55
N LEU A 431 17.82 -16.90 -22.32
CA LEU A 431 17.53 -18.17 -21.65
C LEU A 431 16.36 -18.92 -22.29
N PHE A 432 15.36 -18.21 -22.81
CA PHE A 432 14.14 -18.80 -23.37
C PHE A 432 14.05 -18.68 -24.89
N ASP A 433 15.05 -18.10 -25.54
CA ASP A 433 15.14 -18.06 -27.00
C ASP A 433 15.87 -19.34 -27.47
N PRO A 434 15.20 -20.27 -28.18
CA PRO A 434 15.83 -21.50 -28.65
C PRO A 434 17.07 -21.25 -29.51
N ALA A 435 17.12 -20.13 -30.23
CA ALA A 435 18.24 -19.77 -31.08
C ALA A 435 19.45 -19.31 -30.26
N ARG A 436 19.26 -18.80 -29.03
CA ARG A 436 20.31 -18.18 -28.21
C ARG A 436 20.62 -18.92 -26.92
N GLN A 437 19.76 -19.84 -26.49
CA GLN A 437 19.89 -20.59 -25.24
C GLN A 437 21.22 -21.36 -25.13
N HIS A 438 21.81 -21.73 -26.27
CA HIS A 438 23.13 -22.38 -26.36
C HIS A 438 24.31 -21.45 -26.00
N GLU A 439 24.13 -20.12 -26.08
CA GLU A 439 25.10 -19.13 -25.61
C GLU A 439 25.34 -19.26 -24.10
N LEU A 440 24.32 -19.67 -23.34
CA LEU A 440 24.37 -19.87 -21.89
C LEU A 440 24.78 -21.29 -21.54
N GLY A 441 26.06 -21.61 -21.71
CA GLY A 441 26.67 -22.80 -21.11
C GLY A 441 26.62 -22.78 -19.57
N TRP A 442 26.79 -23.94 -18.94
CA TRP A 442 26.67 -24.08 -17.47
C TRP A 442 27.52 -23.07 -16.69
N GLY A 443 28.78 -22.84 -17.09
CA GLY A 443 29.65 -21.89 -16.39
C GLY A 443 29.08 -20.47 -16.32
N LEU A 444 28.42 -20.01 -17.39
CA LEU A 444 27.74 -18.72 -17.41
C LEU A 444 26.46 -18.75 -16.57
N ARG A 445 25.67 -19.82 -16.66
CA ARG A 445 24.47 -19.99 -15.82
C ARG A 445 24.80 -19.96 -14.34
N HIS A 446 25.84 -20.67 -13.91
CA HIS A 446 26.32 -20.68 -12.53
C HIS A 446 26.81 -19.29 -12.11
N LYS A 447 27.61 -18.62 -12.96
CA LYS A 447 28.05 -17.23 -12.73
C LYS A 447 26.87 -16.27 -12.54
N ILE A 448 25.81 -16.45 -13.34
CA ILE A 448 24.58 -15.66 -13.26
C ILE A 448 23.84 -15.94 -11.94
N ILE A 449 23.63 -17.21 -11.59
CA ILE A 449 23.01 -17.62 -10.31
C ILE A 449 23.75 -17.00 -9.12
N GLU A 450 25.09 -17.13 -9.11
CA GLU A 450 25.94 -16.60 -8.05
C GLU A 450 25.86 -15.06 -7.99
N GLY A 451 25.95 -14.38 -9.13
CA GLY A 451 25.86 -12.91 -9.16
C GLY A 451 24.51 -12.38 -8.69
N ILE A 452 23.39 -13.03 -9.05
CA ILE A 452 22.06 -12.67 -8.53
C ILE A 452 22.02 -12.87 -7.02
N SER A 453 22.55 -13.99 -6.50
CA SER A 453 22.56 -14.28 -5.07
C SER A 453 23.34 -13.24 -4.26
N ARG A 454 24.48 -12.77 -4.79
CA ARG A 454 25.30 -11.70 -4.19
C ARG A 454 24.58 -10.35 -4.23
N GLY A 455 23.92 -10.03 -5.35
CA GLY A 455 23.13 -8.81 -5.47
C GLY A 455 21.97 -8.76 -4.47
N LEU A 456 21.27 -9.89 -4.29
CA LEU A 456 20.15 -9.99 -3.36
C LEU A 456 20.59 -10.03 -1.90
N LEU A 457 21.70 -10.70 -1.59
CA LEU A 457 22.36 -10.63 -0.28
C LEU A 457 22.67 -9.18 0.11
N TYR A 458 23.24 -8.40 -0.81
CA TYR A 458 23.51 -6.99 -0.56
C TYR A 458 22.24 -6.20 -0.23
N LEU A 459 21.15 -6.42 -0.96
CA LEU A 459 19.87 -5.75 -0.69
C LEU A 459 19.28 -6.14 0.66
N HIS A 460 19.42 -7.40 1.09
CA HIS A 460 18.78 -7.90 2.31
C HIS A 460 19.59 -7.64 3.57
N GLU A 461 20.91 -7.84 3.51
CA GLU A 461 21.78 -7.98 4.69
C GLU A 461 22.96 -6.98 4.71
N ASP A 462 23.62 -6.68 3.57
CA ASP A 462 24.85 -5.85 3.57
C ASP A 462 24.62 -4.34 3.36
N SER A 463 23.43 -3.94 2.93
CA SER A 463 23.10 -2.52 2.74
C SER A 463 22.63 -1.87 4.06
N ARG A 464 22.77 -0.53 4.17
CA ARG A 464 22.39 0.23 5.39
C ARG A 464 20.92 0.02 5.79
N LEU A 465 20.05 -0.25 4.81
CA LEU A 465 18.62 -0.49 5.00
C LEU A 465 18.27 -1.77 4.26
N THR A 466 17.53 -2.68 4.89
CA THR A 466 17.04 -3.88 4.21
C THR A 466 16.03 -3.47 3.13
N ILE A 467 16.27 -3.91 1.90
CA ILE A 467 15.48 -3.58 0.71
C ILE A 467 14.90 -4.86 0.13
N ILE A 468 13.57 -4.91 0.02
CA ILE A 468 12.86 -6.04 -0.58
C ILE A 468 12.42 -5.64 -1.99
N HIS A 469 12.85 -6.41 -2.99
CA HIS A 469 12.69 -6.12 -4.41
C HIS A 469 11.25 -6.32 -4.90
N ARG A 470 10.59 -7.41 -4.48
CA ARG A 470 9.19 -7.78 -4.78
C ARG A 470 8.83 -8.16 -6.22
N ASP A 471 9.68 -7.86 -7.21
CA ASP A 471 9.47 -8.28 -8.61
C ASP A 471 10.73 -8.89 -9.25
N LEU A 472 11.38 -9.80 -8.54
CA LEU A 472 12.57 -10.48 -9.04
C LEU A 472 12.16 -11.58 -10.04
N LYS A 473 12.62 -11.48 -11.30
CA LYS A 473 12.28 -12.39 -12.41
C LYS A 473 13.32 -12.31 -13.52
N ALA A 474 13.28 -13.23 -14.49
CA ALA A 474 14.32 -13.35 -15.52
C ALA A 474 14.45 -12.08 -16.40
N SER A 475 13.33 -11.41 -16.72
CA SER A 475 13.35 -10.16 -17.49
C SER A 475 13.89 -8.95 -16.72
N ASN A 476 13.99 -9.04 -15.39
CA ASN A 476 14.57 -8.00 -14.54
C ASN A 476 16.05 -8.27 -14.21
N ILE A 477 16.66 -9.32 -14.77
CA ILE A 477 18.11 -9.57 -14.71
C ILE A 477 18.73 -9.12 -16.03
N LEU A 478 19.46 -8.01 -16.02
CA LEU A 478 20.20 -7.52 -17.18
C LEU A 478 21.64 -8.04 -17.20
N LEU A 479 22.23 -8.14 -18.38
CA LEU A 479 23.57 -8.69 -18.59
C LEU A 479 24.49 -7.63 -19.20
N ASP A 480 25.63 -7.39 -18.55
CA ASP A 480 26.68 -6.53 -19.09
C ASP A 480 27.47 -7.23 -20.21
N ALA A 481 28.45 -6.54 -20.81
CA ALA A 481 29.27 -7.05 -21.90
C ALA A 481 30.00 -8.37 -21.58
N ASP A 482 30.33 -8.60 -20.30
CA ASP A 482 31.02 -9.80 -19.81
C ASP A 482 30.06 -10.87 -19.27
N MET A 483 28.76 -10.74 -19.56
CA MET A 483 27.69 -11.63 -19.09
C MET A 483 27.58 -11.68 -17.56
N ASN A 484 27.95 -10.61 -16.86
CA ASN A 484 27.66 -10.49 -15.43
C ASN A 484 26.20 -10.06 -15.22
N PRO A 485 25.47 -10.66 -14.26
CA PRO A 485 24.10 -10.28 -13.99
C PRO A 485 24.02 -8.99 -13.16
N LYS A 486 23.04 -8.15 -13.50
CA LYS A 486 22.63 -6.98 -12.74
C LYS A 486 21.13 -6.98 -12.51
N ILE A 487 20.71 -6.94 -11.25
CA ILE A 487 19.31 -6.82 -10.85
C ILE A 487 18.81 -5.41 -11.19
N SER A 488 17.66 -5.32 -11.83
CA SER A 488 17.03 -4.09 -12.31
C SER A 488 15.56 -4.01 -11.89
N ASP A 489 14.94 -2.85 -12.15
CA ASP A 489 13.50 -2.59 -11.95
C ASP A 489 13.04 -2.56 -10.48
N PHE A 490 13.48 -1.52 -9.77
CA PHE A 490 13.18 -1.30 -8.34
C PHE A 490 11.88 -0.53 -8.08
N GLY A 491 11.01 -0.37 -9.08
CA GLY A 491 9.77 0.40 -8.96
C GLY A 491 8.85 -0.07 -7.81
N LEU A 492 8.87 -1.37 -7.53
CA LEU A 492 8.09 -2.00 -6.46
C LEU A 492 8.87 -2.19 -5.15
N ALA A 493 10.16 -1.84 -5.12
CA ALA A 493 11.02 -2.11 -3.98
C ALA A 493 10.60 -1.30 -2.74
N LYS A 494 10.81 -1.89 -1.55
CA LYS A 494 10.41 -1.30 -0.27
C LYS A 494 11.52 -1.41 0.77
N LEU A 495 11.65 -0.37 1.60
CA LEU A 495 12.60 -0.28 2.70
C LEU A 495 12.04 -0.85 3.98
N PHE A 496 12.90 -1.52 4.73
CA PHE A 496 12.69 -1.93 6.10
C PHE A 496 13.62 -1.17 7.04
N SER A 497 13.09 -0.75 8.18
CA SER A 497 13.89 -0.38 9.33
C SER A 497 14.33 -1.65 10.06
N ILE A 498 15.49 -1.60 10.71
CA ILE A 498 16.17 -2.74 11.35
C ILE A 498 15.25 -3.56 12.29
N ASP A 499 14.22 -2.94 12.86
CA ASP A 499 13.33 -3.55 13.86
C ASP A 499 12.15 -4.37 13.30
N SER A 500 12.01 -4.45 11.96
CA SER A 500 10.91 -5.18 11.31
C SER A 500 11.44 -6.18 10.28
N SER A 501 11.05 -7.45 10.37
CA SER A 501 11.48 -8.52 9.43
C SER A 501 10.43 -8.90 8.38
N VAL A 502 9.16 -8.49 8.59
CA VAL A 502 8.01 -8.78 7.72
C VAL A 502 7.11 -7.54 7.64
N ARG A 503 6.57 -7.24 6.44
CA ARG A 503 5.60 -6.14 6.22
C ARG A 503 4.41 -6.61 5.41
N TYR A 504 3.32 -5.84 5.53
CA TYR A 504 2.05 -6.09 4.87
C TYR A 504 1.79 -5.00 3.84
N THR A 505 1.14 -5.36 2.73
CA THR A 505 0.66 -4.39 1.74
C THR A 505 -0.72 -4.78 1.23
N SER A 506 -1.63 -3.80 1.18
CA SER A 506 -2.92 -3.93 0.51
C SER A 506 -2.80 -3.96 -1.01
N ARG A 507 -1.64 -3.57 -1.56
CA ARG A 507 -1.37 -3.54 -3.00
C ARG A 507 -0.36 -4.62 -3.37
N ILE A 508 -0.90 -5.77 -3.75
CA ILE A 508 -0.14 -6.89 -4.32
C ILE A 508 0.23 -6.51 -5.75
N ALA A 509 1.53 -6.48 -6.02
CA ALA A 509 2.09 -6.11 -7.31
C ALA A 509 3.38 -6.90 -7.55
N GLY A 510 3.57 -7.43 -8.75
CA GLY A 510 4.67 -8.31 -9.09
C GLY A 510 4.23 -9.30 -10.15
N THR A 511 5.13 -10.17 -10.56
CA THR A 511 4.87 -11.11 -11.66
C THR A 511 4.37 -12.45 -11.14
N TYR A 512 3.17 -12.86 -11.60
CA TYR A 512 2.62 -14.18 -11.29
C TYR A 512 3.59 -15.30 -11.67
N GLY A 513 3.66 -16.34 -10.82
CA GLY A 513 4.64 -17.43 -10.93
C GLY A 513 5.94 -17.18 -10.15
N TYR A 514 6.34 -15.92 -9.93
CA TYR A 514 7.50 -15.58 -9.11
C TYR A 514 7.11 -15.15 -7.69
N MET A 515 5.88 -14.66 -7.50
CA MET A 515 5.40 -14.23 -6.19
C MET A 515 5.29 -15.41 -5.22
N ALA A 516 5.87 -15.23 -4.03
CA ALA A 516 5.73 -16.17 -2.94
C ALA A 516 4.24 -16.32 -2.51
N PRO A 517 3.79 -17.50 -2.06
CA PRO A 517 2.39 -17.74 -1.71
C PRO A 517 1.86 -16.75 -0.67
N GLU A 518 2.62 -16.48 0.40
CA GLU A 518 2.22 -15.54 1.45
C GLU A 518 2.10 -14.10 0.94
N TYR A 519 2.87 -13.74 -0.07
CA TYR A 519 2.81 -12.43 -0.71
C TYR A 519 1.64 -12.34 -1.69
N ALA A 520 1.45 -13.36 -2.52
CA ALA A 520 0.39 -13.42 -3.53
C ALA A 520 -1.01 -13.53 -2.90
N LEU A 521 -1.13 -14.25 -1.77
CA LEU A 521 -2.41 -14.51 -1.10
C LEU A 521 -2.74 -13.46 -0.05
N HIS A 522 -1.75 -13.00 0.71
CA HIS A 522 -1.96 -12.17 1.90
C HIS A 522 -1.25 -10.81 1.85
N GLY A 523 -0.51 -10.51 0.77
CA GLY A 523 0.26 -9.27 0.67
C GLY A 523 1.41 -9.17 1.68
N ILE A 524 1.82 -10.30 2.27
CA ILE A 524 2.93 -10.38 3.23
C ILE A 524 4.23 -10.46 2.44
N PHE A 525 5.12 -9.48 2.59
CA PHE A 525 6.42 -9.49 1.94
C PHE A 525 7.55 -9.34 2.95
N SER A 526 8.65 -10.02 2.67
CA SER A 526 9.89 -10.00 3.43
C SER A 526 11.07 -10.39 2.53
N ALA A 527 12.27 -10.43 3.10
CA ALA A 527 13.43 -11.04 2.44
C ALA A 527 13.12 -12.47 1.95
N LYS A 528 12.31 -13.24 2.70
CA LYS A 528 11.93 -14.61 2.32
C LYS A 528 11.03 -14.68 1.09
N SER A 529 10.29 -13.62 0.76
CA SER A 529 9.45 -13.57 -0.44
C SER A 529 10.31 -13.33 -1.69
N ASP A 530 11.38 -12.53 -1.58
CA ASP A 530 12.41 -12.41 -2.61
C ASP A 530 13.22 -13.71 -2.77
N VAL A 531 13.52 -14.41 -1.66
CA VAL A 531 14.18 -15.74 -1.70
C VAL A 531 13.34 -16.74 -2.50
N PHE A 532 12.02 -16.74 -2.35
CA PHE A 532 11.14 -17.58 -3.16
C PHE A 532 11.28 -17.24 -4.66
N SER A 533 11.20 -15.96 -5.00
CA SER A 533 11.36 -15.48 -6.38
C SER A 533 12.72 -15.87 -6.97
N TYR A 534 13.78 -15.79 -6.16
CA TYR A 534 15.12 -16.27 -6.50
C TYR A 534 15.16 -17.78 -6.74
N GLY A 535 14.48 -18.58 -5.91
CA GLY A 535 14.37 -20.02 -6.10
C GLY A 535 13.75 -20.39 -7.45
N VAL A 536 12.65 -19.73 -7.83
CA VAL A 536 12.02 -19.87 -9.15
C VAL A 536 13.03 -19.56 -10.26
N LEU A 537 13.73 -18.42 -10.16
CA LEU A 537 14.77 -18.00 -11.11
C LEU A 537 15.89 -19.05 -11.27
N VAL A 538 16.39 -19.62 -10.16
CA VAL A 538 17.42 -20.67 -10.22
C VAL A 538 16.92 -21.87 -11.00
N LEU A 539 15.68 -22.31 -10.77
CA LEU A 539 15.09 -23.43 -11.47
C LEU A 539 14.89 -23.14 -12.97
N GLU A 540 14.48 -21.94 -13.33
CA GLU A 540 14.43 -21.50 -14.73
C GLU A 540 15.81 -21.52 -15.39
N ILE A 541 16.83 -20.96 -14.72
CA ILE A 541 18.19 -20.87 -15.25
C ILE A 541 18.77 -22.26 -15.48
N VAL A 542 18.62 -23.18 -14.50
CA VAL A 542 19.18 -24.53 -14.63
C VAL A 542 18.47 -25.31 -15.73
N THR A 543 17.13 -25.24 -15.79
CA THR A 543 16.33 -26.03 -16.73
C THR A 543 16.25 -25.43 -18.14
N GLY A 544 16.48 -24.12 -18.28
CA GLY A 544 16.19 -23.38 -19.51
C GLY A 544 14.69 -23.31 -19.84
N ARG A 545 13.82 -23.63 -18.88
CA ARG A 545 12.35 -23.64 -19.08
C ARG A 545 11.74 -22.42 -18.42
N ARG A 546 10.81 -21.78 -19.13
CA ARG A 546 10.06 -20.64 -18.60
C ARG A 546 9.02 -21.13 -17.61
N ASN A 547 8.84 -20.38 -16.52
CA ASN A 547 7.74 -20.54 -15.60
C ASN A 547 6.45 -19.98 -16.23
N THR A 548 5.82 -20.73 -17.13
CA THR A 548 4.57 -20.32 -17.81
C THR A 548 3.35 -20.60 -16.95
N TYR A 549 2.69 -19.54 -16.49
CA TYR A 549 1.26 -19.58 -16.14
C TYR A 549 0.47 -18.96 -17.31
N THR A 550 0.17 -19.76 -18.34
CA THR A 550 -0.67 -19.32 -19.47
C THR A 550 -1.86 -20.25 -19.64
N LEU A 551 -3.06 -19.71 -19.39
CA LEU A 551 -4.35 -20.40 -19.60
C LEU A 551 -4.55 -20.89 -21.05
N ALA A 552 -3.74 -20.39 -21.99
CA ALA A 552 -3.80 -20.68 -23.42
C ALA A 552 -3.03 -21.94 -23.87
N SER A 553 -2.27 -22.59 -22.99
CA SER A 553 -1.34 -23.68 -23.37
C SER A 553 -1.76 -25.06 -22.83
N GLY A 554 -3.06 -25.39 -22.82
CA GLY A 554 -3.54 -26.71 -22.39
C GLY A 554 -3.08 -27.11 -20.96
N PRO A 555 -3.20 -28.38 -20.56
CA PRO A 555 -2.75 -28.86 -19.24
C PRO A 555 -1.24 -29.05 -19.23
N SER A 556 -0.46 -27.99 -19.45
CA SER A 556 0.99 -28.01 -19.22
C SER A 556 1.25 -27.86 -17.72
N GLU A 557 1.87 -28.87 -17.11
CA GLU A 557 2.35 -28.85 -15.72
C GLU A 557 3.25 -27.64 -15.45
N ASP A 558 3.05 -26.95 -14.33
CA ASP A 558 3.87 -25.79 -13.96
C ASP A 558 5.32 -26.20 -13.65
N LEU A 559 6.26 -25.24 -13.77
CA LEU A 559 7.70 -25.51 -13.66
C LEU A 559 8.06 -26.14 -12.30
N LEU A 560 7.46 -25.66 -11.20
CA LEU A 560 7.79 -26.13 -9.86
C LEU A 560 7.31 -27.57 -9.68
N THR A 561 6.10 -27.89 -10.12
CA THR A 561 5.55 -29.26 -10.14
C THR A 561 6.41 -30.19 -10.99
N TYR A 562 6.79 -29.76 -12.20
CA TYR A 562 7.65 -30.53 -13.09
C TYR A 562 9.00 -30.85 -12.45
N VAL A 563 9.69 -29.83 -11.91
CA VAL A 563 11.00 -30.00 -11.26
C VAL A 563 10.89 -30.89 -10.04
N TRP A 564 9.90 -30.65 -9.16
CA TRP A 564 9.70 -31.45 -7.95
C TRP A 564 9.46 -32.92 -8.26
N ARG A 565 8.60 -33.22 -9.24
CA ARG A 565 8.30 -34.60 -9.67
C ARG A 565 9.54 -35.31 -10.20
N GLN A 566 10.36 -34.65 -11.00
CA GLN A 566 11.57 -35.25 -11.55
C GLN A 566 12.63 -35.46 -10.46
N TRP A 567 12.83 -34.46 -9.60
CA TRP A 567 13.78 -34.51 -8.50
C TRP A 567 13.43 -35.60 -7.48
N SER A 568 12.17 -35.68 -7.05
CA SER A 568 11.68 -36.68 -6.08
C SER A 568 11.77 -38.12 -6.57
N ARG A 569 11.71 -38.34 -7.90
CA ARG A 569 11.90 -39.66 -8.53
C ARG A 569 13.37 -40.03 -8.75
N GLY A 570 14.31 -39.14 -8.44
CA GLY A 570 15.73 -39.28 -8.79
C GLY A 570 16.02 -39.19 -10.29
N SER A 571 15.04 -38.79 -11.11
CA SER A 571 15.19 -38.66 -12.56
C SER A 571 15.59 -37.23 -12.92
N VAL A 572 16.88 -36.95 -12.80
CA VAL A 572 17.40 -35.58 -12.94
C VAL A 572 17.83 -35.24 -14.35
N GLN A 573 18.08 -36.24 -15.20
CA GLN A 573 18.51 -36.05 -16.59
C GLN A 573 17.58 -35.14 -17.41
N PRO A 574 16.23 -35.27 -17.33
CA PRO A 574 15.31 -34.38 -18.04
C PRO A 574 15.41 -32.90 -17.63
N LEU A 575 15.86 -32.63 -16.39
CA LEU A 575 16.06 -31.28 -15.89
C LEU A 575 17.30 -30.59 -16.46
N LEU A 576 18.23 -31.37 -17.04
CA LEU A 576 19.51 -30.88 -17.53
C LEU A 576 19.56 -30.74 -19.06
N GLU A 577 18.52 -31.20 -19.77
CA GLU A 577 18.42 -31.20 -21.24
C GLU A 577 18.56 -29.80 -21.84
N GLY A 578 18.08 -28.77 -21.15
CA GLY A 578 18.14 -27.39 -21.62
C GLY A 578 19.53 -26.75 -21.57
N CYS A 579 20.55 -27.43 -21.06
CA CYS A 579 21.93 -26.92 -20.97
C CYS A 579 22.87 -27.71 -21.91
N PRO A 580 23.76 -27.05 -22.68
CA PRO A 580 24.70 -27.73 -23.58
C PRO A 580 25.57 -28.78 -22.88
N ASP A 581 25.70 -29.96 -23.50
CA ASP A 581 26.37 -31.13 -22.93
C ASP A 581 27.85 -30.87 -22.57
N GLU A 582 28.60 -30.20 -23.44
CA GLU A 582 30.06 -30.01 -23.33
C GLU A 582 30.52 -29.26 -22.07
N ARG A 583 29.62 -28.51 -21.43
CA ARG A 583 29.95 -27.72 -20.23
C ARG A 583 29.19 -28.17 -19.00
N ARG A 584 28.38 -29.24 -19.10
CA ARG A 584 27.51 -29.70 -18.01
C ARG A 584 28.35 -30.18 -16.82
N ARG A 585 28.05 -29.70 -15.62
CA ARG A 585 28.59 -30.24 -14.36
C ARG A 585 27.43 -30.72 -13.50
N PRO A 586 26.96 -31.97 -13.68
CA PRO A 586 25.72 -32.45 -13.09
C PRO A 586 25.64 -32.27 -11.58
N GLN A 587 26.74 -32.46 -10.84
CA GLN A 587 26.76 -32.28 -9.38
C GLN A 587 26.50 -30.82 -8.96
N GLU A 588 27.08 -29.84 -9.65
CA GLU A 588 26.86 -28.42 -9.36
C GLU A 588 25.43 -28.00 -9.77
N MET A 589 24.91 -28.55 -10.87
CA MET A 589 23.53 -28.32 -11.31
C MET A 589 22.51 -28.89 -10.33
N LEU A 590 22.72 -30.13 -9.87
CA LEU A 590 21.88 -30.78 -8.87
C LEU A 590 21.87 -30.01 -7.55
N ARG A 591 23.03 -29.48 -7.16
CA ARG A 591 23.14 -28.60 -5.99
C ARG A 591 22.32 -27.33 -6.17
N CYS A 592 22.37 -26.70 -7.35
CA CYS A 592 21.55 -25.53 -7.65
C CYS A 592 20.04 -25.86 -7.65
N ILE A 593 19.62 -27.00 -8.20
CA ILE A 593 18.22 -27.45 -8.15
C ILE A 593 17.79 -27.67 -6.71
N HIS A 594 18.62 -28.33 -5.90
CA HIS A 594 18.34 -28.59 -4.48
C HIS A 594 18.17 -27.29 -3.69
N VAL A 595 19.09 -26.33 -3.87
CA VAL A 595 19.01 -25.00 -3.24
C VAL A 595 17.78 -24.23 -3.76
N GLY A 596 17.50 -24.29 -5.06
CA GLY A 596 16.29 -23.70 -5.65
C GLY A 596 15.02 -24.24 -5.01
N LEU A 597 14.92 -25.56 -4.80
CA LEU A 597 13.82 -26.21 -4.09
C LEU A 597 13.70 -25.78 -2.62
N LEU A 598 14.82 -25.60 -1.92
CA LEU A 598 14.82 -25.03 -0.56
C LEU A 598 14.35 -23.56 -0.53
N CYS A 599 14.61 -22.81 -1.59
CA CYS A 599 14.16 -21.42 -1.70
C CYS A 599 12.65 -21.30 -1.96
N VAL A 600 12.02 -22.25 -2.67
CA VAL A 600 10.59 -22.22 -3.03
C VAL A 600 9.66 -22.97 -2.06
N GLN A 601 10.10 -23.21 -0.83
CA GLN A 601 9.26 -23.83 0.20
C GLN A 601 8.01 -22.98 0.48
N GLU A 602 6.87 -23.63 0.74
CA GLU A 602 5.62 -22.93 1.05
C GLU A 602 5.78 -22.05 2.30
N ASP A 603 6.27 -22.63 3.39
CA ASP A 603 6.57 -21.91 4.64
C ASP A 603 7.83 -21.02 4.49
N PRO A 604 7.71 -19.69 4.63
CA PRO A 604 8.84 -18.76 4.59
C PRO A 604 9.94 -19.06 5.62
N HIS A 605 9.61 -19.71 6.75
CA HIS A 605 10.58 -20.07 7.78
C HIS A 605 11.53 -21.18 7.33
N LEU A 606 11.06 -22.08 6.45
CA LEU A 606 11.87 -23.17 5.89
C LEU A 606 12.81 -22.69 4.78
N ARG A 607 12.57 -21.50 4.22
CA ARG A 607 13.45 -20.91 3.19
C ARG A 607 14.76 -20.43 3.81
N PRO A 608 15.93 -20.66 3.19
CA PRO A 608 17.21 -20.13 3.69
C PRO A 608 17.28 -18.59 3.60
N SER A 609 18.20 -17.97 4.36
CA SER A 609 18.59 -16.57 4.11
C SER A 609 19.49 -16.47 2.87
N MET A 610 19.65 -15.28 2.29
CA MET A 610 20.54 -15.14 1.12
C MET A 610 22.01 -15.38 1.49
N ALA A 611 22.46 -15.03 2.69
CA ALA A 611 23.79 -15.40 3.16
C ALA A 611 23.98 -16.93 3.18
N SER A 612 22.96 -17.63 3.67
CA SER A 612 22.96 -19.11 3.67
C SER A 612 22.98 -19.66 2.25
N VAL A 613 22.18 -19.11 1.32
CA VAL A 613 22.16 -19.50 -0.09
C VAL A 613 23.54 -19.36 -0.74
N VAL A 614 24.23 -18.22 -0.54
CA VAL A 614 25.57 -18.00 -1.10
C VAL A 614 26.57 -19.05 -0.60
N VAL A 615 26.50 -19.39 0.69
CA VAL A 615 27.34 -20.46 1.28
C VAL A 615 26.95 -21.83 0.73
N MET A 616 25.64 -22.13 0.66
CA MET A 616 25.12 -23.39 0.15
C MET A 616 25.51 -23.63 -1.31
N LEU A 617 25.58 -22.61 -2.15
CA LEU A 617 26.00 -22.76 -3.55
C LEU A 617 27.52 -23.01 -3.69
N ASN A 618 28.34 -22.37 -2.87
CA ASN A 618 29.79 -22.36 -3.02
C ASN A 618 30.53 -23.45 -2.23
N SER A 619 29.94 -24.00 -1.16
CA SER A 619 30.63 -24.94 -0.27
C SER A 619 30.29 -26.40 -0.57
N ARG A 620 31.23 -27.19 -1.10
CA ARG A 620 31.02 -28.62 -1.40
C ARG A 620 30.90 -29.52 -0.17
N SER A 621 31.31 -29.04 1.01
CA SER A 621 31.40 -29.81 2.27
C SER A 621 30.18 -29.70 3.18
N ILE A 622 29.18 -28.88 2.85
CA ILE A 622 28.00 -28.66 3.70
C ILE A 622 26.90 -29.64 3.31
N THR A 623 26.39 -30.35 4.31
CA THR A 623 25.18 -31.17 4.22
C THR A 623 23.96 -30.25 4.15
N LEU A 624 23.18 -30.37 3.09
CA LEU A 624 21.97 -29.57 2.89
C LEU A 624 20.73 -30.30 3.45
N PRO A 625 19.78 -29.59 4.06
CA PRO A 625 18.51 -30.19 4.48
C PRO A 625 17.71 -30.67 3.26
N ALA A 626 16.88 -31.70 3.44
CA ALA A 626 16.00 -32.16 2.37
C ALA A 626 14.84 -31.16 2.15
N PRO A 627 14.59 -30.69 0.92
CA PRO A 627 13.43 -29.85 0.62
C PRO A 627 12.13 -30.66 0.74
N ALA A 628 11.05 -30.01 1.15
CA ALA A 628 9.69 -30.54 1.01
C ALA A 628 9.09 -30.11 -0.34
N ALA A 629 7.89 -30.63 -0.65
CA ALA A 629 7.18 -30.27 -1.87
C ALA A 629 6.90 -28.75 -1.89
N PRO A 630 7.18 -28.05 -3.01
CA PRO A 630 6.84 -26.64 -3.15
C PRO A 630 5.33 -26.40 -3.03
N ALA A 631 4.94 -25.16 -2.69
CA ALA A 631 3.55 -24.73 -2.83
C ALA A 631 3.09 -24.89 -4.29
N PHE A 632 1.81 -25.22 -4.49
CA PHE A 632 1.13 -25.40 -5.80
C PHE A 632 1.37 -26.71 -6.56
N VAL A 633 1.99 -27.74 -5.97
CA VAL A 633 2.02 -29.08 -6.58
C VAL A 633 0.60 -29.67 -6.62
N MET A 634 -0.05 -29.61 -7.78
CA MET A 634 -1.31 -30.31 -8.03
C MET A 634 -1.05 -31.82 -8.18
N PRO A 635 -1.64 -32.69 -7.35
CA PRO A 635 -1.60 -34.13 -7.59
C PRO A 635 -2.34 -34.44 -8.89
N GLY A 636 -1.64 -35.00 -9.87
CA GLY A 636 -2.17 -35.24 -11.21
C GLY A 636 -3.50 -36.02 -11.21
N ARG A 637 -4.60 -35.34 -11.53
CA ARG A 637 -5.80 -35.98 -12.07
C ARG A 637 -5.74 -35.91 -13.58
N GLY A 638 -5.46 -37.03 -14.22
CA GLY A 638 -5.68 -37.17 -15.66
C GLY A 638 -7.17 -37.02 -15.95
N ILE A 639 -7.56 -35.88 -16.54
CA ILE A 639 -8.92 -35.68 -17.05
C ILE A 639 -8.93 -36.26 -18.47
N THR A 640 -9.45 -37.47 -18.63
CA THR A 640 -9.86 -37.96 -19.95
C THR A 640 -11.20 -37.33 -20.30
N VAL A 641 -11.19 -36.38 -21.23
CA VAL A 641 -12.42 -35.84 -21.84
C VAL A 641 -12.85 -36.81 -22.94
N THR A 642 -13.96 -37.51 -22.74
CA THR A 642 -14.67 -38.16 -23.85
C THR A 642 -15.62 -37.15 -24.50
N ALA A 643 -15.93 -37.38 -25.78
CA ALA A 643 -16.51 -36.41 -26.70
C ALA A 643 -17.91 -35.86 -26.36
N ASP A 644 -18.53 -36.29 -25.25
CA ASP A 644 -19.89 -35.89 -24.86
C ASP A 644 -19.98 -35.09 -23.54
N GLY A 645 -18.89 -34.45 -23.10
CA GLY A 645 -18.99 -33.27 -22.22
C GLY A 645 -19.56 -33.48 -20.81
N VAL A 646 -19.52 -34.68 -20.24
CA VAL A 646 -19.95 -34.94 -18.85
C VAL A 646 -18.75 -35.27 -17.96
N LEU A 647 -18.55 -34.47 -16.90
CA LEU A 647 -17.59 -34.75 -15.82
C LEU A 647 -18.12 -35.89 -14.94
N VAL A 648 -17.42 -37.02 -14.90
CA VAL A 648 -17.61 -38.06 -13.87
C VAL A 648 -16.35 -38.15 -13.02
N THR A 649 -16.45 -37.86 -11.73
CA THR A 649 -15.36 -38.06 -10.77
C THR A 649 -15.36 -39.51 -10.29
N GLY A 650 -14.38 -40.31 -10.75
CA GLY A 650 -14.10 -41.62 -10.16
C GLY A 650 -13.36 -41.47 -8.83
N THR A 651 -13.93 -42.01 -7.75
CA THR A 651 -13.24 -42.25 -6.47
C THR A 651 -12.58 -43.62 -6.52
N ASP A 652 -11.28 -43.70 -6.22
CA ASP A 652 -10.64 -44.97 -5.89
C ASP A 652 -10.06 -44.89 -4.47
N ASP A 653 -10.63 -45.72 -3.61
CA ASP A 653 -10.27 -45.99 -2.22
C ASP A 653 -9.01 -46.87 -2.19
N ARG A 654 -7.87 -46.40 -1.66
CA ARG A 654 -6.87 -47.26 -0.98
C ARG A 654 -6.02 -46.48 0.03
N GLN A 655 -6.46 -46.45 1.29
CA GLN A 655 -5.55 -46.52 2.44
C GLN A 655 -6.06 -47.63 3.37
N GLY A 656 -5.30 -48.72 3.43
CA GLY A 656 -5.49 -49.75 4.43
C GLY A 656 -4.59 -49.44 5.62
N GLU A 657 -5.18 -49.32 6.80
CA GLU A 657 -4.53 -49.77 8.03
C GLU A 657 -5.57 -50.23 9.06
N ARG A 658 -5.28 -51.41 9.63
CA ARG A 658 -6.12 -52.24 10.49
C ARG A 658 -6.39 -51.60 11.85
N VAL A 659 -7.63 -51.64 12.32
CA VAL A 659 -7.95 -52.03 13.72
C VAL A 659 -9.24 -52.86 13.76
N VAL A 660 -9.19 -53.90 14.56
CA VAL A 660 -10.11 -55.03 14.77
C VAL A 660 -11.37 -54.60 15.53
N ALA A 661 -12.56 -55.10 15.14
CA ALA A 661 -13.46 -55.91 15.99
C ALA A 661 -14.89 -56.07 15.43
N ALA A 662 -15.22 -57.33 15.14
CA ALA A 662 -16.45 -58.07 15.44
C ALA A 662 -17.84 -57.46 15.21
N GLY A 663 -18.65 -58.17 14.40
CA GLY A 663 -20.01 -58.53 14.83
C GLY A 663 -21.09 -58.60 13.76
N ARG A 664 -21.32 -59.82 13.23
CA ARG A 664 -22.61 -60.47 12.85
C ARG A 664 -23.66 -59.63 12.10
N GLY A 665 -23.94 -59.94 10.84
CA GLY A 665 -25.01 -60.89 10.43
C GLY A 665 -26.12 -60.06 9.75
N GLU A 666 -26.83 -60.45 8.69
CA GLU A 666 -27.17 -61.74 8.13
C GLU A 666 -27.42 -61.60 6.60
N SER A 667 -27.34 -62.74 5.93
CA SER A 667 -27.55 -62.99 4.51
C SER A 667 -29.02 -62.99 4.06
N MET A 668 -29.26 -62.67 2.78
CA MET A 668 -30.11 -63.41 1.81
C MET A 668 -29.94 -62.69 0.44
N SER A 669 -29.21 -63.21 -0.57
CA SER A 669 -29.52 -64.33 -1.48
C SER A 669 -30.87 -64.11 -2.18
N THR A 670 -30.98 -63.94 -3.51
CA THR A 670 -30.70 -64.94 -4.56
C THR A 670 -30.76 -64.35 -6.00
N ASN A 671 -29.94 -64.93 -6.89
CA ASN A 671 -30.17 -65.25 -8.33
C ASN A 671 -30.20 -64.09 -9.37
N GLU A 672 -29.74 -64.23 -10.63
CA GLU A 672 -29.41 -65.41 -11.46
C GLU A 672 -28.51 -65.00 -12.67
N ALA A 673 -27.81 -65.98 -13.24
CA ALA A 673 -26.83 -65.89 -14.35
C ALA A 673 -27.50 -65.75 -15.74
N SER A 674 -26.95 -64.96 -16.67
CA SER A 674 -26.09 -65.31 -17.82
C SER A 674 -26.56 -66.42 -18.77
N LEU A 675 -26.62 -66.08 -20.06
CA LEU A 675 -26.43 -66.88 -21.30
C LEU A 675 -26.96 -65.97 -22.45
N THR A 676 -26.39 -65.78 -23.64
CA THR A 676 -25.13 -66.09 -24.35
C THR A 676 -25.28 -65.43 -25.73
N ASP A 677 -24.16 -65.19 -26.41
CA ASP A 677 -24.09 -64.75 -27.82
C ASP A 677 -24.93 -65.57 -28.80
N LEU A 678 -25.38 -64.92 -29.89
CA LEU A 678 -25.18 -65.34 -31.29
C LEU A 678 -25.88 -64.35 -32.24
N GLU A 679 -25.08 -63.54 -32.94
CA GLU A 679 -25.41 -63.04 -34.29
C GLU A 679 -25.43 -64.21 -35.29
N PRO A 680 -26.19 -64.16 -36.41
CA PRO A 680 -25.82 -63.28 -37.54
C PRO A 680 -26.95 -62.80 -38.48
N ARG A 681 -26.76 -61.62 -39.06
CA ARG A 681 -26.70 -61.40 -40.53
C ARG A 681 -26.35 -59.96 -40.89
#